data_AF-A0A660S5P5-F1
#
_entry.id   AF-A0A660S5P5-F1
#
_cell.length_a   1.000
_cell.length_b   1.000
_cell.length_c   1.000
_cell.angle_alpha   90.00
_cell.angle_beta   90.00
_cell.angle_gamma   90.00
#
_symmetry.space_group_name_H-M   'P 1'
#
loop_
_entity.id
_entity.type
_entity.pdbx_description
1 polymer ?
#
loop_
_entity_poly.entity_id
_entity_poly.type
_entity_poly.pdbx_seq_one_letter_code
_entity_poly.pdbx_strand_id
1 'polypeptide(L)'
;RAANIPSRYVAGTIEIPIDKAKSITGVNDPQSVGDLIASAGIPGVLIVSGEEIIALRMEYTWIEAFVDYDPYAGAKAGEGTLWVPLAPGYKLYDYDEGLDLVQMSGFDTEVFLDDFISELKTESPVELYKAYFEDYLKENNPGHNWQDGLRTRQLRNERFRTLPNTLNFDVISINGEYAELPDDLRHKVTISVSEVGLSHTLNLCEVIGKKVTYSYPPADEVSKNLIDSSGGIENVHPLAVNLLPSIKVEGETVATGSVVNAGYYHTLRTTFTVPLQSPDFVEYLVISGAYYAIGLDPQFVSNKFLVDRIAQYISTIGDTLENTDNMDQITGEALYLAVMKYFNDCNTGDNIFAQTLKVVFLKQTSGGITGKNLVVYYLFGVPDDLEPGGYFVDAKRNIYTPIHITGDSTRELDFMILGGYNGSYHEHNLFEEFFLLEAISTVKLLSLANKQGMPIYDIDSSNIGTILPLLGVDASVKSAIQNSVAAGHVVKIHQDNLTVKNWTGCGYIDRDPTTNAAGYIISGGWAGGSTVGEDGGTAGGPGTGPTEGDPVNIANGNLFHTEDDLSVPAIGMPITIKRYYNSMVDYNGPFGHGWSYTYDEKIIEDPEDESLTYIAGDGGIFIYTKNPDGTFKRPPGMYSMLTKEETGFVLKERNGTQHIFDTAGKLTSIVDRNGNTITFTYTGTNLTTITDPSGREFTISYNDNNKIISITAPGDNTWTYTYDGDDLISVTNNAGQTISYTYYSDHKLASRTNAEGGTVTFDYYSDGKTHTNLLPNGGDISVQLQQHFESNHSN
;
A
#
# COMPACT_ATOMS: atom_id res chain seq x y z
N ARG A 1 2.81 -25.85 -32.56
CA ARG A 1 3.69 -24.65 -32.61
C ARG A 1 5.18 -24.96 -32.54
N ALA A 2 5.74 -25.43 -31.42
CA ALA A 2 7.19 -25.71 -31.33
C ALA A 2 7.73 -26.67 -32.42
N ALA A 3 6.91 -27.62 -32.88
CA ALA A 3 7.24 -28.53 -33.98
C ALA A 3 6.95 -27.97 -35.39
N ASN A 4 6.72 -26.65 -35.54
CA ASN A 4 6.32 -25.98 -36.79
C ASN A 4 5.05 -26.55 -37.48
N ILE A 5 4.22 -27.28 -36.74
CA ILE A 5 2.88 -27.69 -37.19
C ILE A 5 1.96 -26.46 -37.11
N PRO A 6 1.27 -26.06 -38.20
CA PRO A 6 0.28 -25.00 -38.18
C PRO A 6 -0.78 -25.29 -37.13
N SER A 7 -1.07 -24.32 -36.26
CA SER A 7 -2.04 -24.50 -35.20
C SER A 7 -2.79 -23.20 -34.89
N ARG A 8 -4.07 -23.32 -34.52
CA ARG A 8 -4.94 -22.19 -34.18
C ARG A 8 -5.65 -22.44 -32.85
N TYR A 9 -6.04 -21.36 -32.18
CA TYR A 9 -6.99 -21.41 -31.08
C TYR A 9 -8.41 -21.47 -31.63
N VAL A 10 -9.27 -22.22 -30.98
CA VAL A 10 -10.70 -22.23 -31.25
C VAL A 10 -11.41 -21.98 -29.93
N ALA A 11 -12.25 -20.95 -29.89
CA ALA A 11 -13.07 -20.61 -28.74
C ALA A 11 -14.53 -20.92 -29.06
N GLY A 12 -15.26 -21.49 -28.10
CA GLY A 12 -16.65 -21.84 -28.27
C GLY A 12 -17.31 -22.33 -26.99
N THR A 13 -18.61 -22.57 -27.07
CA THR A 13 -19.38 -23.16 -25.97
C THR A 13 -19.27 -24.68 -26.02
N ILE A 14 -18.87 -25.29 -24.91
CA ILE A 14 -18.78 -26.75 -24.76
C ILE A 14 -19.75 -27.25 -23.69
N GLU A 15 -20.10 -28.53 -23.75
CA GLU A 15 -20.88 -29.21 -22.72
C GLU A 15 -20.13 -30.46 -22.24
N ILE A 16 -19.94 -30.52 -20.92
CA ILE A 16 -19.21 -31.59 -20.25
C ILE A 16 -20.18 -32.31 -19.31
N PRO A 17 -20.32 -33.65 -19.40
CA PRO A 17 -21.10 -34.41 -18.44
C PRO A 17 -20.65 -34.15 -16.99
N ILE A 18 -21.59 -34.09 -16.05
CA ILE A 18 -21.30 -33.60 -14.69
C ILE A 18 -20.20 -34.41 -14.00
N ASP A 19 -20.15 -35.73 -14.18
CA ASP A 19 -19.10 -36.59 -13.59
C ASP A 19 -17.69 -36.24 -14.09
N LYS A 20 -17.58 -35.85 -15.37
CA LYS A 20 -16.32 -35.35 -15.95
C LYS A 20 -15.99 -33.97 -15.40
N ALA A 21 -16.99 -33.09 -15.24
CA ALA A 21 -16.78 -31.77 -14.64
C ALA A 21 -16.29 -31.88 -13.18
N LYS A 22 -16.86 -32.79 -12.38
CA LYS A 22 -16.37 -33.14 -11.02
C LYS A 22 -14.92 -33.63 -11.03
N SER A 23 -14.58 -34.51 -11.98
CA SER A 23 -13.20 -35.01 -12.14
C SER A 23 -12.19 -33.93 -12.53
N ILE A 24 -12.60 -32.91 -13.30
CA ILE A 24 -11.73 -31.80 -13.72
C ILE A 24 -11.53 -30.80 -12.58
N THR A 25 -12.62 -30.45 -11.91
CA THR A 25 -12.63 -29.45 -10.82
C THR A 25 -12.11 -30.02 -9.51
N GLY A 26 -12.29 -31.31 -9.29
CA GLY A 26 -12.01 -31.97 -8.02
C GLY A 26 -13.07 -31.75 -6.96
N VAL A 27 -14.24 -31.23 -7.32
CA VAL A 27 -15.38 -31.00 -6.44
C VAL A 27 -16.40 -32.12 -6.64
N ASN A 28 -16.94 -32.68 -5.55
CA ASN A 28 -17.82 -33.84 -5.59
C ASN A 28 -19.30 -33.44 -5.71
N ASP A 29 -19.67 -32.24 -5.23
CA ASP A 29 -21.00 -31.68 -5.35
C ASP A 29 -21.23 -30.96 -6.71
N PRO A 30 -22.31 -31.29 -7.46
CA PRO A 30 -22.60 -30.63 -8.74
C PRO A 30 -22.83 -29.12 -8.68
N GLN A 31 -23.41 -28.60 -7.60
CA GLN A 31 -23.68 -27.17 -7.46
C GLN A 31 -22.35 -26.42 -7.24
N SER A 32 -21.51 -26.95 -6.35
CA SER A 32 -20.17 -26.42 -6.08
C SER A 32 -19.24 -26.44 -7.31
N VAL A 33 -19.45 -27.36 -8.27
CA VAL A 33 -18.79 -27.31 -9.60
C VAL A 33 -19.18 -26.02 -10.34
N GLY A 34 -20.46 -25.66 -10.36
CA GLY A 34 -20.94 -24.42 -10.97
C GLY A 34 -20.35 -23.19 -10.28
N ASP A 35 -20.33 -23.20 -8.94
CA ASP A 35 -19.80 -22.10 -8.13
C ASP A 35 -18.29 -21.88 -8.39
N LEU A 36 -17.50 -22.95 -8.58
CA LEU A 36 -16.08 -22.86 -8.94
C LEU A 36 -15.85 -22.25 -10.31
N ILE A 37 -16.68 -22.61 -11.28
CA ILE A 37 -16.57 -22.09 -12.65
C ILE A 37 -16.97 -20.62 -12.70
N ALA A 38 -18.00 -20.25 -11.94
CA ALA A 38 -18.43 -18.87 -11.78
C ALA A 38 -17.36 -18.02 -11.07
N SER A 39 -16.70 -18.53 -10.02
CA SER A 39 -15.61 -17.81 -9.33
C SER A 39 -14.35 -17.65 -10.17
N ALA A 40 -14.14 -18.55 -11.14
CA ALA A 40 -13.12 -18.38 -12.19
C ALA A 40 -13.48 -17.31 -13.23
N GLY A 41 -14.68 -16.74 -13.16
CA GLY A 41 -15.24 -15.81 -14.14
C GLY A 41 -15.36 -16.43 -15.53
N ILE A 42 -15.51 -17.75 -15.60
CA ILE A 42 -15.77 -18.43 -16.86
C ILE A 42 -17.29 -18.48 -17.06
N PRO A 43 -17.82 -17.90 -18.15
CA PRO A 43 -19.25 -17.99 -18.43
C PRO A 43 -19.69 -19.45 -18.54
N GLY A 44 -20.64 -19.86 -17.71
CA GLY A 44 -21.15 -21.22 -17.70
C GLY A 44 -22.48 -21.36 -16.97
N VAL A 45 -23.19 -22.44 -17.28
CA VAL A 45 -24.48 -22.81 -16.68
C VAL A 45 -24.54 -24.31 -16.43
N LEU A 46 -25.14 -24.70 -15.32
CA LEU A 46 -25.47 -26.09 -15.03
C LEU A 46 -26.71 -26.50 -15.82
N ILE A 47 -26.64 -27.65 -16.47
CA ILE A 47 -27.74 -28.23 -17.24
C ILE A 47 -28.49 -29.22 -16.35
N VAL A 48 -29.79 -28.97 -16.20
CA VAL A 48 -30.68 -29.77 -15.35
C VAL A 48 -31.62 -30.60 -16.23
N SER A 49 -31.80 -31.87 -15.88
CA SER A 49 -32.80 -32.76 -16.46
C SER A 49 -33.65 -33.34 -15.34
N GLY A 50 -34.92 -32.91 -15.25
CA GLY A 50 -35.75 -33.20 -14.08
C GLY A 50 -35.27 -32.43 -12.85
N GLU A 51 -34.85 -33.13 -11.81
CA GLU A 51 -34.26 -32.56 -10.58
C GLU A 51 -32.74 -32.77 -10.49
N GLU A 52 -32.13 -33.42 -11.48
CA GLU A 52 -30.70 -33.76 -11.47
C GLU A 52 -29.88 -32.83 -12.38
N ILE A 53 -28.75 -32.35 -11.87
CA ILE A 53 -27.72 -31.66 -12.66
C ILE A 53 -26.94 -32.72 -13.45
N ILE A 54 -27.01 -32.67 -14.78
CA ILE A 54 -26.44 -33.71 -15.67
C ILE A 54 -25.19 -33.26 -16.43
N ALA A 55 -25.00 -31.95 -16.62
CA ALA A 55 -23.85 -31.42 -17.35
C ALA A 55 -23.51 -29.98 -16.93
N LEU A 56 -22.30 -29.57 -17.25
CA LEU A 56 -21.83 -28.19 -17.21
C LEU A 56 -21.66 -27.71 -18.64
N ARG A 57 -22.33 -26.62 -19.01
CA ARG A 57 -22.11 -25.92 -20.27
C ARG A 57 -21.32 -24.65 -20.01
N MET A 58 -20.19 -24.46 -20.68
CA MET A 58 -19.26 -23.35 -20.42
C MET A 58 -18.54 -22.87 -21.68
N GLU A 59 -18.05 -21.64 -21.64
CA GLU A 59 -17.08 -21.15 -22.63
C GLU A 59 -15.72 -21.81 -22.41
N TYR A 60 -15.10 -22.28 -23.49
CA TYR A 60 -13.80 -22.95 -23.46
C TYR A 60 -12.98 -22.67 -24.71
N THR A 61 -11.66 -22.60 -24.55
CA THR A 61 -10.72 -22.47 -25.66
C THR A 61 -9.85 -23.72 -25.77
N TRP A 62 -9.84 -24.32 -26.96
CA TRP A 62 -8.97 -25.44 -27.31
C TRP A 62 -8.05 -25.08 -28.49
N ILE A 63 -7.21 -26.02 -28.90
CA ILE A 63 -6.25 -25.85 -29.99
C ILE A 63 -6.64 -26.79 -31.12
N GLU A 64 -6.51 -26.35 -32.37
CA GLU A 64 -6.50 -27.24 -33.52
C GLU A 64 -5.13 -27.25 -34.16
N ALA A 65 -4.66 -28.44 -34.55
CA ALA A 65 -3.41 -28.64 -35.25
C ALA A 65 -3.67 -29.19 -36.65
N PHE A 66 -3.06 -28.60 -37.67
CA PHE A 66 -3.19 -29.05 -39.05
C PHE A 66 -2.18 -30.18 -39.31
N VAL A 67 -2.66 -31.42 -39.29
CA VAL A 67 -1.83 -32.62 -39.35
C VAL A 67 -2.20 -33.50 -40.53
N ASP A 68 -1.21 -34.23 -41.07
CA ASP A 68 -1.44 -35.27 -42.07
C ASP A 68 -1.99 -36.51 -41.37
N TYR A 69 -3.31 -36.71 -41.46
CA TYR A 69 -4.04 -37.67 -40.62
C TYR A 69 -4.15 -39.06 -41.27
N ASP A 70 -4.18 -39.13 -42.61
CA ASP A 70 -4.26 -40.40 -43.34
C ASP A 70 -3.05 -41.35 -43.15
N PRO A 71 -1.78 -40.88 -43.16
CA PRO A 71 -0.62 -41.74 -42.90
C PRO A 71 -0.60 -42.30 -41.48
N TYR A 72 -1.26 -41.60 -40.54
CA TYR A 72 -1.32 -41.97 -39.15
C TYR A 72 -2.32 -43.11 -38.87
N ALA A 73 -3.28 -43.34 -39.79
CA ALA A 73 -4.20 -44.49 -39.78
C ALA A 73 -3.73 -45.68 -40.65
N GLY A 74 -2.51 -45.64 -41.20
CA GLY A 74 -1.94 -46.72 -42.01
C GLY A 74 -2.25 -46.67 -43.51
N ALA A 75 -2.71 -45.54 -44.05
CA ALA A 75 -2.90 -45.33 -45.50
C ALA A 75 -1.67 -44.67 -46.17
N LYS A 76 -1.57 -44.77 -47.51
CA LYS A 76 -0.47 -44.15 -48.28
C LYS A 76 -0.61 -42.61 -48.27
N ALA A 77 0.49 -41.90 -47.99
CA ALA A 77 0.55 -40.45 -47.92
C ALA A 77 0.15 -39.75 -49.24
N GLY A 78 -0.66 -38.68 -49.15
CA GLY A 78 -0.89 -37.77 -50.27
C GLY A 78 -2.16 -36.91 -50.28
N GLU A 79 -3.23 -37.23 -49.52
CA GLU A 79 -4.53 -36.53 -49.69
C GLU A 79 -5.30 -36.17 -48.39
N GLY A 80 -4.77 -36.39 -47.18
CA GLY A 80 -5.57 -36.36 -45.94
C GLY A 80 -5.12 -35.41 -44.82
N THR A 81 -4.79 -34.15 -45.12
CA THR A 81 -4.52 -33.15 -44.06
C THR A 81 -5.82 -32.57 -43.51
N LEU A 82 -5.96 -32.53 -42.18
CA LEU A 82 -7.12 -31.92 -41.51
C LEU A 82 -6.75 -31.24 -40.20
N TRP A 83 -7.60 -30.30 -39.78
CA TRP A 83 -7.53 -29.65 -38.48
C TRP A 83 -8.02 -30.62 -37.40
N VAL A 84 -7.10 -31.12 -36.59
CA VAL A 84 -7.41 -32.03 -35.48
C VAL A 84 -7.54 -31.22 -34.18
N PRO A 85 -8.70 -31.28 -33.49
CA PRO A 85 -8.90 -30.57 -32.23
C PRO A 85 -8.20 -31.29 -31.06
N LEU A 86 -7.58 -30.49 -30.20
CA LEU A 86 -6.79 -30.88 -29.04
C LEU A 86 -7.15 -29.97 -27.87
N ALA A 87 -7.60 -30.56 -26.76
CA ALA A 87 -7.92 -29.85 -25.52
C ALA A 87 -6.90 -30.19 -24.42
N PRO A 88 -5.66 -29.66 -24.46
CA PRO A 88 -4.61 -30.02 -23.49
C PRO A 88 -4.94 -29.58 -22.05
N GLY A 89 -5.84 -28.62 -21.87
CA GLY A 89 -6.34 -28.20 -20.56
C GLY A 89 -7.43 -29.12 -20.00
N TYR A 90 -8.01 -30.00 -20.82
CA TYR A 90 -9.03 -30.95 -20.38
C TYR A 90 -8.35 -32.20 -19.84
N LYS A 91 -8.26 -32.31 -18.52
CA LYS A 91 -7.58 -33.41 -17.82
C LYS A 91 -8.52 -34.01 -16.79
N LEU A 92 -8.71 -35.33 -16.86
CA LEU A 92 -9.49 -36.08 -15.89
C LEU A 92 -8.58 -36.60 -14.79
N TYR A 93 -9.06 -36.55 -13.56
CA TYR A 93 -8.34 -37.00 -12.38
C TYR A 93 -9.15 -38.02 -11.58
N ASP A 94 -8.43 -38.97 -11.00
CA ASP A 94 -8.91 -39.83 -9.92
C ASP A 94 -8.42 -39.26 -8.59
N TYR A 95 -9.31 -39.15 -7.61
CA TYR A 95 -9.00 -38.56 -6.31
C TYR A 95 -8.98 -39.63 -5.23
N ASP A 96 -7.96 -39.56 -4.37
CA ASP A 96 -7.94 -40.23 -3.08
C ASP A 96 -8.23 -39.18 -2.01
N GLU A 97 -9.33 -39.38 -1.29
CA GLU A 97 -9.79 -38.41 -0.31
C GLU A 97 -8.90 -38.41 0.95
N GLY A 98 -8.17 -39.49 1.25
CA GLY A 98 -7.40 -39.61 2.48
C GLY A 98 -8.28 -39.59 3.75
N LEU A 99 -7.63 -39.58 4.92
CA LEU A 99 -8.32 -39.46 6.21
C LEU A 99 -8.86 -38.03 6.43
N ASP A 100 -10.01 -37.89 7.08
CA ASP A 100 -10.51 -36.58 7.55
C ASP A 100 -9.97 -36.31 8.96
N LEU A 101 -8.73 -35.84 9.00
CA LEU A 101 -8.00 -35.66 10.24
C LEU A 101 -8.65 -34.63 11.16
N VAL A 102 -9.22 -33.56 10.60
CA VAL A 102 -9.91 -32.50 11.35
C VAL A 102 -11.16 -33.04 12.04
N GLN A 103 -11.96 -33.85 11.34
CA GLN A 103 -13.12 -34.49 11.95
C GLN A 103 -12.71 -35.52 13.00
N MET A 104 -11.67 -36.31 12.73
CA MET A 104 -11.18 -37.34 13.66
C MET A 104 -10.65 -36.75 14.96
N SER A 105 -9.86 -35.68 14.88
CA SER A 105 -9.22 -35.06 16.04
C SER A 105 -10.11 -34.06 16.78
N GLY A 106 -11.18 -33.56 16.14
CA GLY A 106 -11.93 -32.41 16.63
C GLY A 106 -11.09 -31.13 16.63
N PHE A 107 -10.26 -30.94 15.60
CA PHE A 107 -9.40 -29.76 15.47
C PHE A 107 -10.26 -28.49 15.42
N ASP A 108 -9.87 -27.48 16.20
CA ASP A 108 -10.50 -26.17 16.26
C ASP A 108 -9.49 -25.12 15.81
N THR A 109 -9.80 -24.45 14.70
CA THR A 109 -8.92 -23.48 14.04
C THR A 109 -8.65 -22.26 14.90
N GLU A 110 -9.66 -21.70 15.55
CA GLU A 110 -9.50 -20.48 16.36
C GLU A 110 -8.66 -20.79 17.61
N VAL A 111 -8.91 -21.93 18.28
CA VAL A 111 -8.09 -22.35 19.43
C VAL A 111 -6.63 -22.58 19.02
N PHE A 112 -6.40 -23.19 17.86
CA PHE A 112 -5.05 -23.40 17.34
C PHE A 112 -4.32 -22.07 17.05
N LEU A 113 -5.02 -21.10 16.46
CA LEU A 113 -4.44 -19.80 16.11
C LEU A 113 -4.24 -18.90 17.34
N ASP A 114 -5.12 -18.98 18.34
CA ASP A 114 -4.94 -18.31 19.63
C ASP A 114 -3.71 -18.88 20.37
N ASP A 115 -3.49 -20.21 20.34
CA ASP A 115 -2.25 -20.81 20.85
C ASP A 115 -1.03 -20.31 20.06
N PHE A 116 -1.14 -20.23 18.72
CA PHE A 116 -0.07 -19.74 17.86
C PHE A 116 0.42 -18.35 18.26
N ILE A 117 -0.49 -17.42 18.54
CA ILE A 117 -0.13 -16.06 18.96
C ILE A 117 0.09 -15.91 20.45
N SER A 118 -0.10 -16.95 21.27
CA SER A 118 0.09 -16.85 22.73
C SER A 118 1.55 -16.61 23.13
N GLU A 119 2.49 -17.02 22.27
CA GLU A 119 3.93 -16.84 22.43
C GLU A 119 4.62 -16.68 21.08
N LEU A 120 5.93 -16.40 21.11
CA LEU A 120 6.75 -16.43 19.90
C LEU A 120 7.11 -17.87 19.55
N LYS A 121 6.59 -18.36 18.43
CA LYS A 121 6.92 -19.68 17.89
C LYS A 121 7.91 -19.56 16.74
N THR A 122 8.87 -20.48 16.67
CA THR A 122 9.85 -20.54 15.59
C THR A 122 9.30 -21.24 14.36
N GLU A 123 8.40 -22.19 14.55
CA GLU A 123 7.73 -22.97 13.53
C GLU A 123 6.56 -22.19 12.91
N SER A 124 6.38 -22.34 11.61
CA SER A 124 5.25 -21.79 10.88
C SER A 124 3.91 -22.41 11.31
N PRO A 125 2.77 -21.73 11.08
CA PRO A 125 1.45 -22.31 11.29
C PRO A 125 1.27 -23.67 10.61
N VAL A 126 1.76 -23.84 9.38
CA VAL A 126 1.64 -25.13 8.68
C VAL A 126 2.50 -26.24 9.31
N GLU A 127 3.66 -25.93 9.88
CA GLU A 127 4.50 -26.91 10.58
C GLU A 127 3.85 -27.38 11.88
N LEU A 128 3.30 -26.45 12.66
CA LEU A 128 2.57 -26.77 13.89
C LEU A 128 1.27 -27.51 13.60
N TYR A 129 0.57 -27.17 12.52
CA TYR A 129 -0.62 -27.87 12.05
C TYR A 129 -0.30 -29.34 11.70
N LYS A 130 0.80 -29.60 10.98
CA LYS A 130 1.26 -30.98 10.73
C LYS A 130 1.61 -31.71 12.02
N ALA A 131 2.35 -31.05 12.92
CA ALA A 131 2.77 -31.63 14.19
C ALA A 131 1.56 -32.02 15.05
N TYR A 132 0.52 -31.18 15.10
CA TYR A 132 -0.73 -31.47 15.79
C TYR A 132 -1.35 -32.80 15.33
N PHE A 133 -1.51 -33.00 14.02
CA PHE A 133 -2.09 -34.25 13.51
C PHE A 133 -1.15 -35.44 13.65
N GLU A 134 0.15 -35.22 13.49
CA GLU A 134 1.15 -36.26 13.69
C GLU A 134 1.09 -36.80 15.13
N ASP A 135 0.95 -35.92 16.12
CA ASP A 135 0.84 -36.31 17.53
C ASP A 135 -0.50 -36.95 17.86
N TYR A 136 -1.61 -36.41 17.33
CA TYR A 136 -2.92 -37.05 17.44
C TYR A 136 -2.92 -38.49 16.89
N LEU A 137 -2.34 -38.70 15.70
CA LEU A 137 -2.29 -40.01 15.04
C LEU A 137 -1.38 -41.00 15.77
N LYS A 138 -0.24 -40.56 16.33
CA LYS A 138 0.62 -41.42 17.16
C LYS A 138 -0.14 -41.99 18.36
N GLU A 139 -1.00 -41.18 18.98
CA GLU A 139 -1.76 -41.60 20.17
C GLU A 139 -3.01 -42.42 19.82
N ASN A 140 -3.77 -42.00 18.80
CA ASN A 140 -5.12 -42.52 18.55
C ASN A 140 -5.19 -43.51 17.37
N ASN A 141 -4.28 -43.42 16.40
CA ASN A 141 -4.30 -44.20 15.16
C ASN A 141 -2.89 -44.67 14.75
N PRO A 142 -2.18 -45.43 15.62
CA PRO A 142 -0.79 -45.80 15.40
C PRO A 142 -0.60 -46.56 14.07
N GLY A 143 0.34 -46.11 13.25
CA GLY A 143 0.61 -46.65 11.91
C GLY A 143 0.19 -45.73 10.77
N HIS A 144 -0.54 -44.65 11.06
CA HIS A 144 -0.77 -43.54 10.14
C HIS A 144 0.08 -42.32 10.53
N ASN A 145 0.27 -41.41 9.58
CA ASN A 145 0.93 -40.12 9.75
C ASN A 145 0.11 -39.01 9.09
N TRP A 146 0.48 -37.74 9.31
CA TRP A 146 -0.31 -36.61 8.81
C TRP A 146 -0.53 -36.62 7.28
N GLN A 147 0.38 -37.24 6.51
CA GLN A 147 0.27 -37.33 5.04
C GLN A 147 -0.88 -38.24 4.60
N ASP A 148 -1.30 -39.19 5.43
CA ASP A 148 -2.45 -40.06 5.15
C ASP A 148 -3.77 -39.27 5.16
N GLY A 149 -3.78 -38.05 5.72
CA GLY A 149 -4.89 -37.11 5.63
C GLY A 149 -4.90 -36.25 4.37
N LEU A 150 -3.87 -36.31 3.53
CA LEU A 150 -3.82 -35.48 2.33
C LEU A 150 -4.73 -36.03 1.25
N ARG A 151 -5.62 -35.15 0.77
CA ARG A 151 -6.34 -35.41 -0.46
C ARG A 151 -5.38 -35.35 -1.65
N THR A 152 -5.20 -36.45 -2.36
CA THR A 152 -4.32 -36.51 -3.53
C THR A 152 -5.09 -36.74 -4.80
N ARG A 153 -4.48 -36.40 -5.94
CA ARG A 153 -5.07 -36.65 -7.26
C ARG A 153 -4.07 -37.31 -8.18
N GLN A 154 -4.55 -38.20 -9.04
CA GLN A 154 -3.77 -38.84 -10.08
C GLN A 154 -4.39 -38.55 -11.44
N LEU A 155 -3.55 -38.18 -12.42
CA LEU A 155 -4.01 -37.96 -13.79
C LEU A 155 -4.49 -39.28 -14.38
N ARG A 156 -5.73 -39.32 -14.87
CA ARG A 156 -6.28 -40.46 -15.59
C ARG A 156 -5.67 -40.53 -16.98
N ASN A 157 -4.68 -41.39 -17.13
CA ASN A 157 -3.95 -41.54 -18.38
C ASN A 157 -4.72 -42.43 -19.37
N GLU A 158 -5.34 -41.81 -20.37
CA GLU A 158 -5.94 -42.50 -21.49
C GLU A 158 -4.93 -42.62 -22.64
N ARG A 159 -4.63 -43.86 -23.06
CA ARG A 159 -3.76 -44.12 -24.21
C ARG A 159 -4.61 -44.48 -25.42
N PHE A 160 -4.63 -43.60 -26.40
CA PHE A 160 -5.24 -43.87 -27.68
C PHE A 160 -4.25 -44.58 -28.61
N ARG A 161 -4.73 -45.59 -29.35
CA ARG A 161 -3.95 -46.24 -30.41
C ARG A 161 -3.73 -45.30 -31.60
N THR A 162 -4.66 -44.37 -31.77
CA THR A 162 -4.65 -43.33 -32.79
C THR A 162 -5.10 -42.00 -32.16
N LEU A 163 -4.43 -40.89 -32.47
CA LEU A 163 -4.88 -39.51 -32.31
C LEU A 163 -6.33 -39.38 -32.74
N PRO A 164 -7.26 -39.10 -31.81
CA PRO A 164 -8.67 -38.88 -32.14
C PRO A 164 -8.84 -37.61 -32.99
N ASN A 165 -9.80 -37.61 -33.92
CA ASN A 165 -10.19 -36.43 -34.69
C ASN A 165 -11.37 -35.65 -34.07
N THR A 166 -11.81 -36.01 -32.86
CA THR A 166 -12.88 -35.36 -32.11
C THR A 166 -12.46 -35.12 -30.67
N LEU A 167 -13.12 -34.16 -30.01
CA LEU A 167 -12.95 -33.89 -28.58
C LEU A 167 -13.73 -34.88 -27.72
N ASN A 168 -13.34 -35.04 -26.45
CA ASN A 168 -13.99 -35.94 -25.48
C ASN A 168 -15.17 -35.27 -24.73
N PHE A 169 -15.69 -34.19 -25.28
CA PHE A 169 -16.83 -33.40 -24.81
C PHE A 169 -17.58 -32.81 -26.00
N ASP A 170 -18.82 -32.40 -25.79
CA ASP A 170 -19.67 -31.91 -26.87
C ASP A 170 -19.36 -30.45 -27.16
N VAL A 171 -19.13 -30.12 -28.43
CA VAL A 171 -18.99 -28.72 -28.89
C VAL A 171 -20.36 -28.25 -29.32
N ILE A 172 -20.93 -27.30 -28.57
CA ILE A 172 -22.27 -26.75 -28.83
C ILE A 172 -22.21 -25.68 -29.92
N SER A 173 -21.17 -24.84 -29.88
CA SER A 173 -20.96 -23.75 -30.83
C SER A 173 -19.48 -23.41 -30.95
N ILE A 174 -19.08 -22.83 -32.08
CA ILE A 174 -17.76 -22.22 -32.27
C ILE A 174 -17.98 -20.71 -32.40
N ASN A 175 -17.35 -19.96 -31.51
CA ASN A 175 -17.46 -18.51 -31.40
C ASN A 175 -16.34 -17.79 -32.17
N GLY A 176 -15.20 -18.44 -32.37
CA GLY A 176 -14.12 -17.90 -33.20
C GLY A 176 -12.91 -18.79 -33.33
N GLU A 177 -12.10 -18.52 -34.35
CA GLU A 177 -10.84 -19.20 -34.65
C GLU A 177 -9.73 -18.16 -34.78
N TYR A 178 -8.61 -18.38 -34.09
CA TYR A 178 -7.57 -17.37 -33.99
C TYR A 178 -6.17 -17.96 -34.18
N ALA A 179 -5.36 -17.31 -35.01
CA ALA A 179 -3.94 -17.67 -35.13
C ALA A 179 -3.21 -17.48 -33.78
N GLU A 180 -3.59 -16.42 -33.06
CA GLU A 180 -3.14 -16.08 -31.71
C GLU A 180 -4.34 -15.63 -30.87
N LEU A 181 -4.28 -15.80 -29.55
CA LEU A 181 -5.38 -15.34 -28.68
C LEU A 181 -5.58 -13.81 -28.85
N PRO A 182 -6.83 -13.34 -29.07
CA PRO A 182 -7.17 -11.92 -29.03
C PRO A 182 -6.70 -11.24 -27.74
N ASP A 183 -6.39 -9.94 -27.81
CA ASP A 183 -5.81 -9.19 -26.68
C ASP A 183 -6.76 -9.05 -25.48
N ASP A 184 -8.07 -9.01 -25.72
CA ASP A 184 -9.13 -9.02 -24.71
C ASP A 184 -9.30 -10.38 -24.02
N LEU A 185 -8.76 -11.45 -24.61
CA LEU A 185 -8.72 -12.80 -24.03
C LEU A 185 -7.39 -13.13 -23.35
N ARG A 186 -6.54 -12.13 -23.10
CA ARG A 186 -5.25 -12.29 -22.42
C ARG A 186 -5.28 -11.71 -21.01
N HIS A 187 -4.71 -12.47 -20.08
CA HIS A 187 -4.36 -11.95 -18.77
C HIS A 187 -3.24 -10.93 -18.90
N LYS A 188 -3.44 -9.75 -18.32
CA LYS A 188 -2.50 -8.63 -18.40
C LYS A 188 -2.24 -8.05 -17.02
N VAL A 189 -1.04 -7.51 -16.84
CA VAL A 189 -0.66 -6.73 -15.66
C VAL A 189 -0.20 -5.37 -16.16
N THR A 190 -0.83 -4.29 -15.67
CA THR A 190 -0.41 -2.92 -15.98
C THR A 190 0.23 -2.31 -14.75
N ILE A 191 1.47 -1.88 -14.89
CA ILE A 191 2.23 -1.19 -13.85
C ILE A 191 2.26 0.29 -14.23
N SER A 192 1.83 1.15 -13.32
CA SER A 192 1.72 2.58 -13.58
C SER A 192 2.06 3.44 -12.38
N VAL A 193 2.63 4.62 -12.66
CA VAL A 193 2.92 5.68 -11.70
C VAL A 193 2.47 6.99 -12.36
N SER A 194 1.28 7.45 -11.98
CA SER A 194 0.57 8.52 -12.68
C SER A 194 1.28 9.87 -12.57
N GLU A 195 1.94 10.09 -11.44
CA GLU A 195 2.67 11.29 -11.02
C GLU A 195 3.84 11.60 -11.97
N VAL A 196 4.42 10.57 -12.58
CA VAL A 196 5.54 10.68 -13.52
C VAL A 196 5.14 10.31 -14.95
N GLY A 197 3.85 10.06 -15.22
CA GLY A 197 3.37 9.67 -16.55
C GLY A 197 3.87 8.31 -17.03
N LEU A 198 4.23 7.41 -16.11
CA LEU A 198 4.72 6.07 -16.42
C LEU A 198 3.54 5.08 -16.45
N SER A 199 3.41 4.32 -17.53
CA SER A 199 2.45 3.21 -17.62
C SER A 199 2.95 2.18 -18.62
N HIS A 200 2.92 0.91 -18.24
CA HIS A 200 3.30 -0.20 -19.10
C HIS A 200 2.43 -1.43 -18.83
N THR A 201 1.90 -2.02 -19.90
CA THR A 201 1.07 -3.22 -19.85
C THR A 201 1.87 -4.43 -20.33
N LEU A 202 1.97 -5.44 -19.47
CA LEU A 202 2.64 -6.71 -19.71
C LEU A 202 1.60 -7.81 -19.91
N ASN A 203 1.77 -8.63 -20.95
CA ASN A 203 1.04 -9.89 -21.04
C ASN A 203 1.58 -10.84 -19.96
N LEU A 204 0.70 -11.38 -19.11
CA LEU A 204 1.13 -12.21 -17.99
C LEU A 204 1.98 -13.39 -18.47
N CYS A 205 1.57 -14.06 -19.55
CA CYS A 205 2.29 -15.22 -20.10
C CYS A 205 3.72 -14.92 -20.58
N GLU A 206 4.04 -13.66 -20.89
CA GLU A 206 5.37 -13.24 -21.35
C GLU A 206 6.32 -12.93 -20.18
N VAL A 207 5.78 -12.74 -18.98
CA VAL A 207 6.53 -12.34 -17.78
C VAL A 207 6.47 -13.35 -16.63
N ILE A 208 5.75 -14.47 -16.79
CA ILE A 208 5.79 -15.56 -15.81
C ILE A 208 7.22 -16.05 -15.63
N GLY A 209 7.67 -16.08 -14.37
CA GLY A 209 9.01 -16.51 -13.98
C GLY A 209 10.12 -15.54 -14.40
N LYS A 210 9.76 -14.34 -14.88
CA LYS A 210 10.71 -13.27 -15.16
C LYS A 210 10.74 -12.24 -14.03
N LYS A 211 11.93 -11.72 -13.75
CA LYS A 211 12.13 -10.59 -12.83
C LYS A 211 11.52 -9.33 -13.43
N VAL A 212 10.66 -8.68 -12.67
CA VAL A 212 10.14 -7.35 -12.96
C VAL A 212 10.59 -6.41 -11.84
N THR A 213 11.27 -5.33 -12.18
CA THR A 213 11.72 -4.31 -11.22
C THR A 213 11.17 -2.94 -11.56
N TYR A 214 10.93 -2.16 -10.52
CA TYR A 214 10.65 -0.74 -10.61
C TYR A 214 11.76 -0.01 -9.85
N SER A 215 12.51 0.81 -10.57
CA SER A 215 13.73 1.43 -10.06
C SER A 215 13.90 2.84 -10.62
N TYR A 216 14.86 3.57 -10.05
CA TYR A 216 15.14 4.95 -10.39
C TYR A 216 16.62 5.11 -10.78
N PRO A 217 17.05 4.61 -11.95
CA PRO A 217 18.40 4.87 -12.45
C PRO A 217 18.67 6.39 -12.59
N PRO A 218 19.94 6.83 -12.53
CA PRO A 218 20.30 8.23 -12.77
C PRO A 218 19.82 8.70 -14.15
N ALA A 219 19.20 9.87 -14.22
CA ALA A 219 18.68 10.43 -15.47
C ALA A 219 19.80 11.03 -16.36
N ASP A 220 20.93 11.37 -15.76
CA ASP A 220 22.06 12.02 -16.41
C ASP A 220 23.40 11.60 -15.78
N GLU A 221 24.49 11.88 -16.51
CA GLU A 221 25.86 11.52 -16.13
C GLU A 221 26.33 12.26 -14.86
N VAL A 222 25.77 13.45 -14.58
CA VAL A 222 26.12 14.23 -13.38
C VAL A 222 25.58 13.53 -12.14
N SER A 223 24.30 13.15 -12.19
CA SER A 223 23.60 12.40 -11.15
C SER A 223 24.28 11.05 -10.90
N LYS A 224 24.68 10.34 -11.98
CA LYS A 224 25.42 9.09 -11.88
C LYS A 224 26.75 9.27 -11.13
N ASN A 225 27.58 10.21 -11.58
CA ASN A 225 28.88 10.44 -10.96
C ASN A 225 28.76 10.89 -9.49
N LEU A 226 27.75 11.70 -9.16
CA LEU A 226 27.52 12.14 -7.79
C LEU A 226 27.21 10.96 -6.87
N ILE A 227 26.23 10.11 -7.25
CA ILE A 227 25.87 8.90 -6.50
C ILE A 227 27.09 7.97 -6.34
N ASP A 228 27.80 7.69 -7.44
CA ASP A 228 28.94 6.78 -7.45
C ASP A 228 30.07 7.32 -6.55
N SER A 229 30.34 8.63 -6.58
CA SER A 229 31.37 9.27 -5.76
C SER A 229 31.03 9.38 -4.28
N SER A 230 29.75 9.49 -3.94
CA SER A 230 29.24 9.49 -2.56
C SER A 230 29.05 8.08 -1.99
N GLY A 231 29.24 7.04 -2.81
CA GLY A 231 29.12 5.65 -2.37
C GLY A 231 27.67 5.16 -2.18
N GLY A 232 26.69 5.86 -2.76
CA GLY A 232 25.27 5.52 -2.60
C GLY A 232 24.34 6.71 -2.76
N ILE A 233 23.06 6.43 -3.02
CA ILE A 233 22.02 7.47 -3.12
C ILE A 233 21.60 7.98 -1.73
N GLU A 234 21.84 7.19 -0.70
CA GLU A 234 21.72 7.57 0.71
C GLU A 234 22.73 8.63 1.15
N ASN A 235 23.80 8.88 0.37
CA ASN A 235 24.88 9.80 0.77
C ASN A 235 24.90 11.08 -0.09
N VAL A 236 23.82 11.38 -0.80
CA VAL A 236 23.71 12.55 -1.68
C VAL A 236 22.52 13.39 -1.28
N HIS A 237 22.65 14.70 -1.43
CA HIS A 237 21.51 15.59 -1.26
C HIS A 237 20.44 15.29 -2.32
N PRO A 238 19.18 14.97 -1.95
CA PRO A 238 18.16 14.45 -2.87
C PRO A 238 17.86 15.36 -4.07
N LEU A 239 17.89 16.69 -3.87
CA LEU A 239 17.71 17.68 -4.97
C LEU A 239 18.88 17.78 -5.94
N ALA A 240 20.06 17.26 -5.60
CA ALA A 240 21.24 17.29 -6.47
C ALA A 240 21.24 16.16 -7.51
N VAL A 241 20.32 15.21 -7.38
CA VAL A 241 20.25 14.00 -8.20
C VAL A 241 18.92 13.95 -8.93
N ASN A 242 19.01 13.78 -10.25
CA ASN A 242 17.88 13.52 -11.12
C ASN A 242 17.81 12.02 -11.44
N LEU A 243 16.62 11.45 -11.30
CA LEU A 243 16.37 10.04 -11.50
C LEU A 243 15.31 9.83 -12.58
N LEU A 244 15.42 8.69 -13.27
CA LEU A 244 14.51 8.30 -14.32
C LEU A 244 13.71 7.07 -13.89
N PRO A 245 12.45 7.23 -13.42
CA PRO A 245 11.59 6.11 -13.04
C PRO A 245 11.49 5.10 -14.19
N SER A 246 11.81 3.84 -13.94
CA SER A 246 11.98 2.82 -14.97
C SER A 246 11.38 1.49 -14.56
N ILE A 247 10.59 0.88 -15.45
CA ILE A 247 10.16 -0.52 -15.35
C ILE A 247 11.13 -1.36 -16.16
N LYS A 248 11.68 -2.42 -15.56
CA LYS A 248 12.57 -3.37 -16.23
C LYS A 248 12.02 -4.79 -16.17
N VAL A 249 12.28 -5.56 -17.22
CA VAL A 249 11.99 -6.99 -17.31
C VAL A 249 13.29 -7.72 -17.64
N GLU A 250 13.73 -8.63 -16.77
CA GLU A 250 15.07 -9.28 -16.87
C GLU A 250 16.22 -8.24 -17.04
N GLY A 251 16.11 -7.09 -16.38
CA GLY A 251 17.09 -6.00 -16.44
C GLY A 251 16.96 -5.06 -17.66
N GLU A 252 16.16 -5.41 -18.67
CA GLU A 252 15.89 -4.54 -19.82
C GLU A 252 14.80 -3.53 -19.52
N THR A 253 15.07 -2.24 -19.71
CA THR A 253 14.07 -1.17 -19.53
C THR A 253 12.98 -1.25 -20.59
N VAL A 254 11.74 -1.46 -20.17
CA VAL A 254 10.56 -1.57 -21.04
C VAL A 254 9.69 -0.31 -21.04
N ALA A 255 9.81 0.53 -20.01
CA ALA A 255 9.12 1.81 -19.93
C ALA A 255 9.83 2.77 -18.96
N THR A 256 9.70 4.07 -19.23
CA THR A 256 10.28 5.16 -18.42
C THR A 256 9.26 6.25 -18.16
N GLY A 257 9.32 6.87 -16.99
CA GLY A 257 8.54 8.05 -16.61
C GLY A 257 9.28 9.35 -16.89
N SER A 258 8.69 10.44 -16.40
CA SER A 258 9.30 11.77 -16.33
C SER A 258 10.38 11.80 -15.26
N VAL A 259 11.44 12.59 -15.50
CA VAL A 259 12.54 12.77 -14.54
C VAL A 259 12.02 13.37 -13.23
N VAL A 260 12.54 12.87 -12.11
CA VAL A 260 12.22 13.30 -10.75
C VAL A 260 13.47 13.46 -9.91
N ASN A 261 13.43 14.27 -8.86
CA ASN A 261 14.47 14.28 -7.85
C ASN A 261 14.33 13.09 -6.88
N ALA A 262 15.37 12.77 -6.13
CA ALA A 262 15.31 11.71 -5.13
C ALA A 262 14.44 12.12 -3.91
N GLY A 263 13.99 11.12 -3.15
CA GLY A 263 13.26 11.30 -1.89
C GLY A 263 11.74 11.52 -1.98
N TYR A 264 11.15 11.86 -3.13
CA TYR A 264 9.71 12.05 -3.26
C TYR A 264 8.90 10.75 -3.27
N TYR A 265 7.71 10.78 -2.66
CA TYR A 265 6.74 9.69 -2.71
C TYR A 265 5.92 9.68 -4.01
N HIS A 266 5.66 8.49 -4.54
CA HIS A 266 4.72 8.23 -5.62
C HIS A 266 3.81 7.04 -5.30
N THR A 267 2.70 6.94 -6.01
CA THR A 267 1.79 5.80 -5.96
C THR A 267 2.07 4.86 -7.13
N LEU A 268 2.68 3.71 -6.84
CA LEU A 268 2.79 2.62 -7.80
C LEU A 268 1.50 1.80 -7.79
N ARG A 269 0.78 1.82 -8.90
CA ARG A 269 -0.42 1.02 -9.10
C ARG A 269 -0.13 -0.17 -10.00
N THR A 270 -0.48 -1.37 -9.52
CA THR A 270 -0.49 -2.60 -10.31
C THR A 270 -1.93 -3.02 -10.57
N THR A 271 -2.34 -2.98 -11.83
CA THR A 271 -3.70 -3.36 -12.28
C THR A 271 -3.66 -4.73 -12.92
N PHE A 272 -4.52 -5.63 -12.46
CA PHE A 272 -4.67 -6.99 -12.97
C PHE A 272 -5.89 -7.03 -13.89
N THR A 273 -5.68 -7.48 -15.12
CA THR A 273 -6.76 -7.67 -16.09
C THR A 273 -6.94 -9.15 -16.33
N VAL A 274 -8.10 -9.65 -15.92
CA VAL A 274 -8.55 -11.01 -16.22
C VAL A 274 -9.58 -10.92 -17.35
N PRO A 275 -9.49 -11.78 -18.39
CA PRO A 275 -10.47 -11.80 -19.47
C PRO A 275 -11.91 -11.88 -18.95
N LEU A 276 -12.81 -11.12 -19.59
CA LEU A 276 -14.25 -11.10 -19.28
C LEU A 276 -14.62 -10.63 -17.86
N GLN A 277 -13.66 -10.11 -17.09
CA GLN A 277 -13.88 -9.57 -15.75
C GLN A 277 -13.46 -8.09 -15.69
N SER A 278 -14.03 -7.36 -14.72
CA SER A 278 -13.58 -6.00 -14.41
C SER A 278 -12.15 -6.06 -13.86
N PRO A 279 -11.22 -5.19 -14.32
CA PRO A 279 -9.89 -5.12 -13.74
C PRO A 279 -9.94 -4.71 -12.27
N ASP A 280 -9.05 -5.30 -11.47
CA ASP A 280 -8.79 -4.91 -10.09
C ASP A 280 -7.36 -4.41 -9.94
N PHE A 281 -7.04 -3.72 -8.85
CA PHE A 281 -5.72 -3.11 -8.66
C PHE A 281 -5.31 -3.04 -7.20
N VAL A 282 -4.00 -2.94 -6.99
CA VAL A 282 -3.38 -2.60 -5.71
C VAL A 282 -2.43 -1.43 -5.87
N GLU A 283 -2.26 -0.69 -4.78
CA GLU A 283 -1.42 0.50 -4.74
C GLU A 283 -0.37 0.38 -3.64
N TYR A 284 0.84 0.81 -4.00
CA TYR A 284 2.01 0.82 -3.14
C TYR A 284 2.58 2.23 -3.12
N LEU A 285 2.92 2.70 -1.92
CA LEU A 285 3.66 3.93 -1.78
C LEU A 285 5.14 3.62 -2.04
N VAL A 286 5.76 4.34 -2.97
CA VAL A 286 7.16 4.14 -3.37
C VAL A 286 7.91 5.46 -3.32
N ILE A 287 9.21 5.41 -3.05
CA ILE A 287 10.10 6.57 -2.89
C ILE A 287 11.02 6.65 -4.10
N SER A 288 11.16 7.83 -4.71
CA SER A 288 12.15 8.06 -5.75
C SER A 288 13.57 7.88 -5.21
N GLY A 289 14.31 6.94 -5.79
CA GLY A 289 15.65 6.56 -5.35
C GLY A 289 15.72 5.22 -4.62
N ALA A 290 14.60 4.74 -4.09
CA ALA A 290 14.51 3.38 -3.55
C ALA A 290 14.45 2.32 -4.67
N TYR A 291 14.55 1.04 -4.30
CA TYR A 291 14.59 -0.06 -5.26
C TYR A 291 13.48 -1.07 -4.99
N TYR A 292 12.73 -1.47 -6.03
CA TYR A 292 11.58 -2.36 -5.89
C TYR A 292 11.60 -3.52 -6.88
N ALA A 293 11.17 -4.69 -6.43
CA ALA A 293 10.85 -5.84 -7.26
C ALA A 293 9.37 -6.19 -7.15
N ILE A 294 8.73 -6.45 -8.29
CA ILE A 294 7.32 -6.80 -8.38
C ILE A 294 7.23 -8.31 -8.60
N GLY A 295 6.66 -9.01 -7.62
CA GLY A 295 6.40 -10.44 -7.68
C GLY A 295 5.04 -10.72 -8.27
N LEU A 296 4.99 -11.59 -9.28
CA LEU A 296 3.75 -12.05 -9.90
C LEU A 296 3.62 -13.57 -9.70
N ASP A 297 2.63 -13.98 -8.93
CA ASP A 297 2.26 -15.38 -8.79
C ASP A 297 1.10 -15.69 -9.76
N PRO A 298 1.35 -16.42 -10.87
CA PRO A 298 0.32 -16.69 -11.85
C PRO A 298 -0.76 -17.65 -11.36
N GLN A 299 -0.53 -18.36 -10.24
CA GLN A 299 -1.43 -19.30 -9.54
C GLN A 299 -0.63 -20.28 -8.66
N PHE A 300 0.66 -20.45 -8.97
CA PHE A 300 1.57 -21.28 -8.22
C PHE A 300 3.03 -20.90 -8.53
N VAL A 301 3.83 -20.69 -7.48
CA VAL A 301 5.29 -20.60 -7.58
C VAL A 301 5.88 -21.93 -7.13
N SER A 302 6.62 -22.62 -8.01
CA SER A 302 7.20 -23.93 -7.68
C SER A 302 8.55 -23.81 -6.98
N ASN A 303 8.82 -24.70 -6.02
CA ASN A 303 10.13 -24.79 -5.38
C ASN A 303 11.25 -25.07 -6.41
N LYS A 304 10.97 -25.86 -7.45
CA LYS A 304 11.93 -26.10 -8.54
C LYS A 304 12.36 -24.79 -9.21
N PHE A 305 11.42 -23.92 -9.54
CA PHE A 305 11.73 -22.62 -10.12
C PHE A 305 12.65 -21.80 -9.22
N LEU A 306 12.35 -21.73 -7.92
CA LEU A 306 13.19 -21.00 -6.96
C LEU A 306 14.60 -21.58 -6.87
N VAL A 307 14.73 -22.90 -6.70
CA VAL A 307 16.04 -23.56 -6.63
C VAL A 307 16.87 -23.31 -7.90
N ASP A 308 16.25 -23.45 -9.07
CA ASP A 308 16.93 -23.21 -10.35
C ASP A 308 17.37 -21.73 -10.47
N ARG A 309 16.50 -20.77 -10.09
CA ARG A 309 16.79 -19.33 -10.16
C ARG A 309 17.82 -18.87 -9.13
N ILE A 310 17.77 -19.40 -7.90
CA ILE A 310 18.78 -19.13 -6.85
C ILE A 310 20.15 -19.67 -7.28
N ALA A 311 20.21 -20.88 -7.85
CA ALA A 311 21.46 -21.43 -8.37
C ALA A 311 22.05 -20.55 -9.48
N GLN A 312 21.20 -20.05 -10.39
CA GLN A 312 21.60 -19.08 -11.41
C GLN A 312 22.11 -17.77 -10.79
N TYR A 313 21.40 -17.24 -9.79
CA TYR A 313 21.78 -16.01 -9.09
C TYR A 313 23.16 -16.13 -8.41
N ILE A 314 23.39 -17.19 -7.64
CA ILE A 314 24.67 -17.46 -6.98
C ILE A 314 25.82 -17.54 -8.00
N SER A 315 25.59 -18.21 -9.14
CA SER A 315 26.60 -18.28 -10.20
C SER A 315 26.92 -16.92 -10.82
N THR A 316 25.93 -16.02 -10.91
CA THR A 316 26.08 -14.70 -11.52
C THR A 316 26.78 -13.71 -10.58
N ILE A 317 26.49 -13.75 -9.27
CA ILE A 317 27.13 -12.88 -8.27
C ILE A 317 28.61 -13.23 -8.11
N GLY A 318 28.96 -14.52 -8.10
CA GLY A 318 30.34 -14.96 -7.97
C GLY A 318 31.28 -14.33 -9.00
N ASP A 319 30.78 -14.06 -10.20
CA ASP A 319 31.52 -13.42 -11.30
C ASP A 319 31.41 -11.88 -11.31
N THR A 320 30.44 -11.28 -10.61
CA THR A 320 30.14 -9.83 -10.66
C THR A 320 30.58 -9.04 -9.42
N LEU A 321 30.97 -9.68 -8.32
CA LEU A 321 31.62 -9.00 -7.18
C LEU A 321 32.93 -8.27 -7.55
N GLU A 322 33.48 -8.53 -8.74
CA GLU A 322 34.62 -7.80 -9.30
C GLU A 322 34.25 -6.48 -10.02
N ASN A 323 32.96 -6.23 -10.31
CA ASN A 323 32.44 -5.02 -10.95
C ASN A 323 31.14 -4.54 -10.27
N THR A 324 31.24 -3.52 -9.40
CA THR A 324 30.17 -3.02 -8.51
C THR A 324 29.01 -2.25 -9.19
N ASP A 325 28.91 -2.24 -10.52
CA ASP A 325 28.00 -1.35 -11.27
C ASP A 325 26.59 -1.93 -11.56
N ASN A 326 26.17 -3.05 -10.94
CA ASN A 326 24.92 -3.72 -11.31
C ASN A 326 23.91 -3.99 -10.18
N MET A 327 23.32 -2.92 -9.66
CA MET A 327 22.27 -2.97 -8.63
C MET A 327 21.05 -3.82 -9.02
N ASP A 328 20.66 -3.86 -10.30
CA ASP A 328 19.52 -4.69 -10.74
C ASP A 328 19.85 -6.19 -10.69
N GLN A 329 21.08 -6.57 -11.05
CA GLN A 329 21.52 -7.96 -11.00
C GLN A 329 21.65 -8.48 -9.56
N ILE A 330 22.04 -7.63 -8.61
CA ILE A 330 22.24 -8.03 -7.21
C ILE A 330 20.98 -7.75 -6.40
N THR A 331 20.72 -6.49 -6.07
CA THR A 331 19.58 -6.08 -5.23
C THR A 331 18.24 -6.41 -5.88
N GLY A 332 18.09 -6.13 -7.18
CA GLY A 332 16.85 -6.44 -7.90
C GLY A 332 16.51 -7.92 -7.92
N GLU A 333 17.52 -8.79 -8.10
CA GLU A 333 17.33 -10.24 -8.08
C GLU A 333 17.06 -10.78 -6.68
N ALA A 334 17.77 -10.30 -5.66
CA ALA A 334 17.52 -10.67 -4.26
C ALA A 334 16.09 -10.32 -3.82
N LEU A 335 15.63 -9.10 -4.14
CA LEU A 335 14.26 -8.66 -3.84
C LEU A 335 13.23 -9.49 -4.61
N TYR A 336 13.47 -9.79 -5.90
CA TYR A 336 12.58 -10.64 -6.69
C TYR A 336 12.48 -12.06 -6.10
N LEU A 337 13.61 -12.66 -5.73
CA LEU A 337 13.63 -13.97 -5.09
C LEU A 337 12.90 -13.96 -3.74
N ALA A 338 13.00 -12.87 -2.97
CA ALA A 338 12.31 -12.71 -1.69
C ALA A 338 10.78 -12.78 -1.85
N VAL A 339 10.20 -12.02 -2.79
CA VAL A 339 8.74 -12.05 -3.04
C VAL A 339 8.28 -13.37 -3.65
N MET A 340 9.10 -14.00 -4.50
CA MET A 340 8.77 -15.31 -5.06
C MET A 340 8.86 -16.43 -4.02
N LYS A 341 9.81 -16.35 -3.06
CA LYS A 341 9.89 -17.26 -1.91
C LYS A 341 8.65 -17.12 -1.04
N TYR A 342 8.25 -15.89 -0.71
CA TYR A 342 7.02 -15.63 0.04
C TYR A 342 5.81 -16.33 -0.59
N PHE A 343 5.60 -16.14 -1.90
CA PHE A 343 4.50 -16.82 -2.59
C PHE A 343 4.65 -18.35 -2.61
N ASN A 344 5.88 -18.89 -2.73
CA ASN A 344 6.08 -20.33 -2.67
C ASN A 344 5.77 -20.93 -1.29
N ASP A 345 6.19 -20.26 -0.22
CA ASP A 345 5.94 -20.70 1.16
C ASP A 345 4.43 -20.67 1.46
N CYS A 346 3.75 -19.57 1.10
CA CYS A 346 2.30 -19.46 1.20
C CYS A 346 1.60 -20.57 0.39
N ASN A 347 1.96 -20.73 -0.89
CA ASN A 347 1.35 -21.75 -1.75
C ASN A 347 1.56 -23.17 -1.21
N THR A 348 2.73 -23.46 -0.65
CA THR A 348 3.02 -24.75 -0.02
C THR A 348 2.08 -24.98 1.17
N GLY A 349 1.96 -23.97 2.05
CA GLY A 349 1.07 -23.99 3.21
C GLY A 349 -0.39 -24.19 2.83
N ASP A 350 -0.90 -23.33 1.93
CA ASP A 350 -2.27 -23.34 1.45
C ASP A 350 -2.64 -24.69 0.82
N ASN A 351 -1.74 -25.30 0.05
CA ASN A 351 -2.01 -26.64 -0.50
C ASN A 351 -2.19 -27.71 0.59
N ILE A 352 -1.44 -27.64 1.68
CA ILE A 352 -1.57 -28.59 2.80
C ILE A 352 -2.88 -28.34 3.56
N PHE A 353 -3.22 -27.09 3.86
CA PHE A 353 -4.49 -26.76 4.49
C PHE A 353 -5.66 -27.22 3.62
N ALA A 354 -5.64 -26.89 2.32
CA ALA A 354 -6.69 -27.30 1.38
C ALA A 354 -6.86 -28.82 1.30
N GLN A 355 -5.76 -29.58 1.21
CA GLN A 355 -5.81 -31.04 1.10
C GLN A 355 -6.32 -31.74 2.37
N THR A 356 -6.03 -31.17 3.54
CA THR A 356 -6.51 -31.71 4.83
C THR A 356 -7.94 -31.29 5.13
N LEU A 357 -8.32 -30.05 4.80
CA LEU A 357 -9.68 -29.51 4.94
C LEU A 357 -10.65 -29.97 3.84
N LYS A 358 -10.16 -30.69 2.82
CA LYS A 358 -10.92 -31.11 1.64
C LYS A 358 -11.53 -29.93 0.88
N VAL A 359 -10.73 -28.87 0.73
CA VAL A 359 -11.04 -27.68 -0.04
C VAL A 359 -10.30 -27.72 -1.38
N VAL A 360 -10.99 -27.35 -2.44
CA VAL A 360 -10.39 -26.94 -3.71
C VAL A 360 -10.40 -25.43 -3.73
N PHE A 361 -9.25 -24.79 -3.90
CA PHE A 361 -9.17 -23.34 -4.00
C PHE A 361 -8.72 -22.91 -5.40
N LEU A 362 -9.41 -21.93 -5.95
CA LEU A 362 -8.99 -21.25 -7.16
C LEU A 362 -8.15 -20.04 -6.78
N LYS A 363 -6.87 -20.05 -7.11
CA LYS A 363 -6.02 -18.87 -6.98
C LYS A 363 -6.13 -17.97 -8.20
N GLN A 364 -6.33 -16.68 -8.00
CA GLN A 364 -6.19 -15.69 -9.07
C GLN A 364 -4.73 -15.22 -9.17
N THR A 365 -4.36 -14.59 -10.29
CA THR A 365 -3.02 -14.01 -10.46
C THR A 365 -2.72 -13.04 -9.32
N SER A 366 -1.84 -13.42 -8.41
CA SER A 366 -1.55 -12.69 -7.19
C SER A 366 -0.29 -11.83 -7.39
N GLY A 367 -0.18 -10.77 -6.59
CA GLY A 367 0.86 -9.77 -6.75
C GLY A 367 1.32 -9.21 -5.41
N GLY A 368 2.63 -9.00 -5.32
CA GLY A 368 3.29 -8.41 -4.17
C GLY A 368 4.50 -7.60 -4.61
N ILE A 369 5.00 -6.78 -3.71
CA ILE A 369 6.21 -5.99 -3.93
C ILE A 369 7.18 -6.23 -2.78
N THR A 370 8.46 -6.30 -3.10
CA THR A 370 9.54 -6.19 -2.13
C THR A 370 10.37 -4.98 -2.49
N GLY A 371 10.94 -4.32 -1.49
CA GLY A 371 11.79 -3.17 -1.74
C GLY A 371 12.86 -2.97 -0.70
N LYS A 372 13.90 -2.24 -1.10
CA LYS A 372 14.88 -1.59 -0.23
C LYS A 372 14.49 -0.11 -0.16
N ASN A 373 13.98 0.32 0.99
CA ASN A 373 13.52 1.69 1.18
C ASN A 373 14.67 2.66 1.47
N LEU A 374 14.31 3.94 1.45
CA LEU A 374 15.09 5.03 2.00
C LEU A 374 14.30 5.65 3.15
N VAL A 375 15.00 6.12 4.18
CA VAL A 375 14.42 7.09 5.10
C VAL A 375 14.63 8.46 4.49
N VAL A 376 13.57 9.26 4.41
CA VAL A 376 13.61 10.59 3.79
C VAL A 376 13.28 11.63 4.84
N TYR A 377 14.21 12.54 5.05
CA TYR A 377 13.98 13.72 5.87
C TYR A 377 13.43 14.82 4.98
N TYR A 378 12.29 15.36 5.40
CA TYR A 378 11.59 16.41 4.67
C TYR A 378 11.76 17.73 5.36
N LEU A 379 11.90 18.76 4.52
CA LEU A 379 12.02 20.14 4.91
C LEU A 379 11.04 20.95 4.08
N PHE A 380 9.97 21.45 4.70
CA PHE A 380 8.86 22.12 4.01
C PHE A 380 8.24 21.29 2.87
N GLY A 381 8.14 19.97 3.07
CA GLY A 381 7.62 19.05 2.05
C GLY A 381 8.57 18.78 0.89
N VAL A 382 9.81 19.28 0.97
CA VAL A 382 10.90 18.99 0.03
C VAL A 382 11.87 17.99 0.67
N PRO A 383 12.26 16.91 -0.02
CA PRO A 383 13.32 16.04 0.47
C PRO A 383 14.63 16.81 0.68
N ASP A 384 15.20 16.70 1.88
CA ASP A 384 16.42 17.39 2.32
C ASP A 384 17.57 16.42 2.53
N ASP A 385 17.28 15.27 3.15
CA ASP A 385 18.29 14.24 3.39
C ASP A 385 17.74 12.83 3.18
N LEU A 386 18.64 11.90 2.91
CA LEU A 386 18.36 10.50 2.68
C LEU A 386 19.18 9.66 3.65
N GLU A 387 18.57 8.63 4.23
CA GLU A 387 19.28 7.63 5.02
C GLU A 387 18.96 6.22 4.51
N PRO A 388 19.84 5.23 4.77
CA PRO A 388 19.56 3.83 4.49
C PRO A 388 18.26 3.38 5.17
N GLY A 389 17.30 2.91 4.38
CA GLY A 389 16.07 2.32 4.89
C GLY A 389 16.11 0.79 4.90
N GLY A 390 15.15 0.20 5.62
CA GLY A 390 14.98 -1.24 5.69
C GLY A 390 14.44 -1.91 4.43
N TYR A 391 14.38 -3.23 4.49
CA TYR A 391 13.70 -4.07 3.50
C TYR A 391 12.27 -4.35 3.94
N PHE A 392 11.38 -4.50 2.97
CA PHE A 392 9.99 -4.85 3.24
C PHE A 392 9.43 -5.78 2.17
N VAL A 393 8.33 -6.45 2.52
CA VAL A 393 7.42 -7.15 1.60
C VAL A 393 6.01 -6.61 1.83
N ASP A 394 5.25 -6.40 0.76
CA ASP A 394 3.85 -5.98 0.82
C ASP A 394 3.04 -6.75 -0.23
N ALA A 395 2.23 -7.70 0.23
CA ALA A 395 1.54 -8.69 -0.61
C ALA A 395 0.02 -8.44 -0.62
N LYS A 396 -0.39 -7.20 -0.92
CA LYS A 396 -1.79 -6.75 -0.91
C LYS A 396 -2.76 -7.57 -1.77
N ARG A 397 -2.30 -8.27 -2.80
CA ARG A 397 -3.16 -9.11 -3.65
C ARG A 397 -2.74 -10.58 -3.57
N ASN A 398 -3.34 -11.32 -2.65
CA ASN A 398 -3.29 -12.78 -2.62
C ASN A 398 -4.72 -13.33 -2.55
N ILE A 399 -5.33 -13.55 -3.71
CA ILE A 399 -6.76 -13.85 -3.82
C ILE A 399 -6.96 -15.32 -4.17
N TYR A 400 -7.71 -16.01 -3.32
CA TYR A 400 -8.19 -17.36 -3.57
C TYR A 400 -9.67 -17.48 -3.24
N THR A 401 -10.38 -18.31 -4.00
CA THR A 401 -11.76 -18.70 -3.72
C THR A 401 -11.76 -20.17 -3.30
N PRO A 402 -11.94 -20.48 -2.01
CA PRO A 402 -12.08 -21.85 -1.54
C PRO A 402 -13.48 -22.39 -1.81
N ILE A 403 -13.54 -23.66 -2.18
CA ILE A 403 -14.78 -24.43 -2.32
C ILE A 403 -14.53 -25.82 -1.74
N HIS A 404 -15.25 -26.15 -0.68
CA HIS A 404 -15.20 -27.47 -0.09
C HIS A 404 -15.79 -28.51 -1.05
N ILE A 405 -15.21 -29.71 -1.10
CA ILE A 405 -15.59 -30.75 -2.08
C ILE A 405 -17.07 -31.15 -2.01
N THR A 406 -17.72 -30.93 -0.87
CA THR A 406 -19.17 -31.18 -0.66
C THR A 406 -19.94 -29.93 -0.22
N GLY A 407 -19.33 -28.73 -0.27
CA GLY A 407 -19.98 -27.47 0.12
C GLY A 407 -20.10 -27.21 1.63
N ASP A 408 -19.16 -27.70 2.45
CA ASP A 408 -19.06 -27.31 3.87
C ASP A 408 -18.35 -25.95 3.98
N SER A 409 -19.14 -24.90 4.15
CA SER A 409 -18.63 -23.53 4.26
C SER A 409 -17.75 -23.30 5.50
N THR A 410 -17.86 -24.12 6.55
CA THR A 410 -17.02 -23.97 7.75
C THR A 410 -15.56 -24.26 7.42
N ARG A 411 -15.31 -25.32 6.65
CA ARG A 411 -13.97 -25.70 6.19
C ARG A 411 -13.38 -24.68 5.23
N GLU A 412 -14.22 -24.00 4.46
CA GLU A 412 -13.82 -22.88 3.60
C GLU A 412 -13.35 -21.69 4.44
N LEU A 413 -14.08 -21.35 5.50
CA LEU A 413 -13.71 -20.28 6.44
C LEU A 413 -12.44 -20.60 7.24
N ASP A 414 -12.25 -21.86 7.66
CA ASP A 414 -11.04 -22.35 8.32
C ASP A 414 -9.80 -22.19 7.41
N PHE A 415 -9.96 -22.55 6.13
CA PHE A 415 -8.90 -22.41 5.14
C PHE A 415 -8.44 -20.96 4.99
N MET A 416 -9.39 -20.01 4.91
CA MET A 416 -9.09 -18.59 4.74
C MET A 416 -8.23 -18.04 5.89
N ILE A 417 -8.58 -18.36 7.13
CA ILE A 417 -7.86 -17.81 8.29
C ILE A 417 -6.50 -18.50 8.50
N LEU A 418 -6.40 -19.83 8.28
CA LEU A 418 -5.11 -20.55 8.33
C LEU A 418 -4.13 -20.01 7.28
N GLY A 419 -4.60 -19.80 6.05
CA GLY A 419 -3.80 -19.22 4.97
C GLY A 419 -3.32 -17.80 5.31
N GLY A 420 -4.18 -16.98 5.91
CA GLY A 420 -3.85 -15.62 6.35
C GLY A 420 -2.75 -15.59 7.43
N TYR A 421 -2.88 -16.39 8.49
CA TYR A 421 -1.85 -16.48 9.54
C TYR A 421 -0.53 -17.03 9.00
N ASN A 422 -0.58 -18.04 8.13
CA ASN A 422 0.60 -18.61 7.49
C ASN A 422 1.31 -17.58 6.59
N GLY A 423 0.53 -16.83 5.80
CA GLY A 423 1.03 -15.72 5.01
C GLY A 423 1.75 -14.69 5.88
N SER A 424 1.08 -14.20 6.93
CA SER A 424 1.69 -13.19 7.79
C SER A 424 2.91 -13.70 8.56
N TYR A 425 2.98 -14.97 8.91
CA TYR A 425 4.22 -15.55 9.45
C TYR A 425 5.37 -15.46 8.43
N HIS A 426 5.12 -15.81 7.17
CA HIS A 426 6.17 -15.76 6.14
C HIS A 426 6.61 -14.34 5.76
N GLU A 427 5.82 -13.31 6.05
CA GLU A 427 6.19 -11.91 5.81
C GLU A 427 7.45 -11.46 6.58
N HIS A 428 7.60 -11.90 7.84
CA HIS A 428 8.84 -11.64 8.60
C HIS A 428 9.86 -12.76 8.39
N ASN A 429 9.42 -14.02 8.37
CA ASN A 429 10.33 -15.17 8.31
C ASN A 429 11.17 -15.16 7.03
N LEU A 430 10.65 -14.63 5.91
CA LEU A 430 11.46 -14.50 4.70
C LEU A 430 12.72 -13.67 4.94
N PHE A 431 12.67 -12.61 5.76
CA PHE A 431 13.83 -11.77 6.05
C PHE A 431 14.78 -12.42 7.05
N GLU A 432 14.22 -13.10 8.04
CA GLU A 432 14.99 -13.77 9.08
C GLU A 432 15.70 -15.02 8.56
N GLU A 433 15.09 -15.76 7.65
CA GLU A 433 15.66 -16.95 7.03
C GLU A 433 16.58 -16.60 5.85
N PHE A 434 16.12 -15.72 4.94
CA PHE A 434 16.82 -15.47 3.68
C PHE A 434 17.90 -14.38 3.79
N PHE A 435 17.67 -13.35 4.60
CA PHE A 435 18.60 -12.21 4.76
C PHE A 435 19.29 -12.19 6.12
N LEU A 436 18.88 -13.05 7.07
CA LEU A 436 19.36 -13.04 8.46
C LEU A 436 19.13 -11.68 9.15
N LEU A 437 18.09 -10.96 8.72
CA LEU A 437 17.69 -9.67 9.27
C LEU A 437 16.46 -9.85 10.13
N GLU A 438 16.50 -9.37 11.37
CA GLU A 438 15.32 -9.37 12.24
C GLU A 438 14.20 -8.58 11.59
N ALA A 439 12.99 -9.14 11.62
CA ALA A 439 11.84 -8.55 10.95
C ALA A 439 10.56 -8.72 11.76
N ILE A 440 9.55 -7.93 11.40
CA ILE A 440 8.22 -7.92 11.98
C ILE A 440 7.15 -8.23 10.94
N SER A 441 6.04 -8.78 11.40
CA SER A 441 4.78 -8.92 10.67
C SER A 441 3.63 -8.89 11.67
N THR A 442 2.38 -8.82 11.18
CA THR A 442 1.19 -8.72 12.04
C THR A 442 1.12 -9.82 13.09
N VAL A 443 1.22 -11.09 12.69
CA VAL A 443 1.10 -12.21 13.64
C VAL A 443 2.25 -12.25 14.64
N LYS A 444 3.47 -11.86 14.23
CA LYS A 444 4.62 -11.77 15.14
C LYS A 444 4.45 -10.66 16.16
N LEU A 445 3.88 -9.52 15.76
CA LEU A 445 3.56 -8.42 16.68
C LEU A 445 2.47 -8.81 17.69
N LEU A 446 1.47 -9.58 17.27
CA LEU A 446 0.47 -10.15 18.21
C LEU A 446 1.12 -11.12 19.21
N SER A 447 2.02 -12.01 18.76
CA SER A 447 2.81 -12.88 19.64
C SER A 447 3.68 -12.10 20.62
N LEU A 448 4.33 -11.02 20.16
CA LEU A 448 5.14 -10.15 21.01
C LEU A 448 4.29 -9.42 22.06
N ALA A 449 3.12 -8.91 21.68
CA ALA A 449 2.18 -8.26 22.59
C ALA A 449 1.73 -9.21 23.71
N ASN A 450 1.30 -10.43 23.35
CA ASN A 450 0.90 -11.45 24.32
C ASN A 450 2.05 -11.81 25.27
N LYS A 451 3.27 -11.97 24.74
CA LYS A 451 4.47 -12.22 25.56
C LYS A 451 4.76 -11.10 26.56
N GLN A 452 4.41 -9.86 26.24
CA GLN A 452 4.55 -8.69 27.13
C GLN A 452 3.34 -8.52 28.08
N GLY A 453 2.34 -9.39 28.02
CA GLY A 453 1.12 -9.30 28.83
C GLY A 453 0.19 -8.16 28.38
N MET A 454 0.34 -7.68 27.15
CA MET A 454 -0.50 -6.65 26.57
C MET A 454 -1.84 -7.24 26.11
N PRO A 455 -2.98 -6.62 26.45
CA PRO A 455 -4.27 -7.07 25.96
C PRO A 455 -4.38 -7.05 24.44
N ILE A 456 -5.00 -8.09 23.88
CA ILE A 456 -5.43 -8.17 22.49
C ILE A 456 -6.96 -8.08 22.45
N TYR A 457 -7.49 -7.22 21.59
CA TYR A 457 -8.91 -6.97 21.44
C TYR A 457 -9.39 -7.43 20.07
N ASP A 458 -10.59 -8.01 20.04
CA ASP A 458 -11.40 -8.12 18.81
C ASP A 458 -12.45 -7.01 18.82
N ILE A 459 -12.33 -6.07 17.88
CA ILE A 459 -13.13 -4.84 17.82
C ILE A 459 -14.20 -4.99 16.74
N ASP A 460 -15.44 -4.76 17.11
CA ASP A 460 -16.60 -4.78 16.21
C ASP A 460 -17.55 -3.60 16.51
N SER A 461 -18.67 -3.56 15.78
CA SER A 461 -19.68 -2.49 15.93
C SER A 461 -20.30 -2.40 17.34
N SER A 462 -20.25 -3.49 18.12
CA SER A 462 -20.83 -3.56 19.47
C SER A 462 -19.94 -2.97 20.54
N ASN A 463 -18.61 -2.98 20.34
CA ASN A 463 -17.63 -2.63 21.37
C ASN A 463 -16.68 -1.48 20.98
N ILE A 464 -16.64 -1.03 19.73
CA ILE A 464 -15.71 0.00 19.25
C ILE A 464 -15.72 1.28 20.10
N GLY A 465 -16.89 1.76 20.52
CA GLY A 465 -17.02 2.96 21.35
C GLY A 465 -16.35 2.85 22.74
N THR A 466 -16.12 1.61 23.21
CA THR A 466 -15.45 1.32 24.48
C THR A 466 -13.97 1.02 24.32
N ILE A 467 -13.57 0.31 23.25
CA ILE A 467 -12.19 -0.16 23.09
C ILE A 467 -11.32 0.88 22.38
N LEU A 468 -11.83 1.57 21.35
CA LEU A 468 -11.04 2.50 20.55
C LEU A 468 -10.36 3.62 21.37
N PRO A 469 -10.99 4.20 22.43
CA PRO A 469 -10.32 5.17 23.30
C PRO A 469 -9.20 4.59 24.17
N LEU A 470 -9.19 3.28 24.41
CA LEU A 470 -8.19 2.59 25.24
C LEU A 470 -6.89 2.29 24.47
N LEU A 471 -6.93 2.34 23.13
CA LEU A 471 -5.77 1.99 22.32
C LEU A 471 -4.72 3.12 22.33
N GLY A 472 -3.48 2.81 22.70
CA GLY A 472 -2.30 3.67 22.58
C GLY A 472 -1.60 3.52 21.23
N VAL A 473 -2.36 3.55 20.14
CA VAL A 473 -1.88 3.41 18.75
C VAL A 473 -2.11 4.70 17.95
N ASP A 474 -1.48 4.81 16.79
CA ASP A 474 -1.51 6.02 15.95
C ASP A 474 -2.93 6.38 15.49
N ALA A 475 -3.16 7.68 15.29
CA ALA A 475 -4.46 8.20 14.86
C ALA A 475 -4.91 7.60 13.51
N SER A 476 -3.97 7.38 12.58
CA SER A 476 -4.24 6.75 11.28
C SER A 476 -4.75 5.32 11.43
N VAL A 477 -4.20 4.55 12.36
CA VAL A 477 -4.65 3.19 12.68
C VAL A 477 -6.05 3.23 13.31
N LYS A 478 -6.32 4.17 14.23
CA LYS A 478 -7.66 4.34 14.80
C LYS A 478 -8.70 4.67 13.72
N SER A 479 -8.37 5.54 12.77
CA SER A 479 -9.24 5.83 11.63
C SER A 479 -9.45 4.61 10.72
N ALA A 480 -8.43 3.80 10.48
CA ALA A 480 -8.56 2.55 9.74
C ALA A 480 -9.54 1.59 10.44
N ILE A 481 -9.38 1.38 11.75
CA ILE A 481 -10.29 0.52 12.56
C ILE A 481 -11.74 1.01 12.45
N GLN A 482 -11.97 2.32 12.58
CA GLN A 482 -13.31 2.89 12.46
C GLN A 482 -13.95 2.61 11.09
N ASN A 483 -13.17 2.77 10.01
CA ASN A 483 -13.63 2.51 8.66
C ASN A 483 -13.95 1.03 8.42
N SER A 484 -13.08 0.13 8.89
CA SER A 484 -13.27 -1.32 8.77
C SER A 484 -14.49 -1.81 9.55
N VAL A 485 -14.64 -1.37 10.81
CA VAL A 485 -15.81 -1.71 11.64
C VAL A 485 -17.10 -1.13 11.06
N ALA A 486 -17.06 0.08 10.47
CA ALA A 486 -18.20 0.66 9.76
C ALA A 486 -18.58 -0.13 8.50
N ALA A 487 -17.62 -0.82 7.87
CA ALA A 487 -17.85 -1.76 6.77
C ALA A 487 -18.35 -3.13 7.23
N GLY A 488 -18.51 -3.36 8.55
CA GLY A 488 -19.00 -4.62 9.13
C GLY A 488 -17.90 -5.64 9.44
N HIS A 489 -16.63 -5.24 9.38
CA HIS A 489 -15.50 -6.11 9.69
C HIS A 489 -15.25 -6.19 11.21
N VAL A 490 -14.43 -7.18 11.60
CA VAL A 490 -13.88 -7.34 12.95
C VAL A 490 -12.37 -7.10 12.90
N VAL A 491 -11.86 -6.24 13.79
CA VAL A 491 -10.43 -5.92 13.84
C VAL A 491 -9.76 -6.50 15.09
N LYS A 492 -8.80 -7.41 14.91
CA LYS A 492 -7.96 -7.94 16.00
C LYS A 492 -6.70 -7.08 16.15
N ILE A 493 -6.46 -6.48 17.31
CA ILE A 493 -5.33 -5.57 17.56
C ILE A 493 -4.87 -5.62 19.02
N HIS A 494 -3.58 -5.38 19.26
CA HIS A 494 -3.02 -5.21 20.60
C HIS A 494 -3.19 -3.77 21.13
N GLN A 495 -3.14 -3.58 22.45
CA GLN A 495 -3.55 -2.32 23.08
C GLN A 495 -2.70 -1.09 22.71
N ASP A 496 -1.37 -1.21 22.70
CA ASP A 496 -0.44 -0.09 22.60
C ASP A 496 0.65 -0.37 21.55
N ASN A 497 1.20 0.68 20.94
CA ASN A 497 2.35 0.52 20.06
C ASN A 497 3.50 -0.23 20.75
N LEU A 498 4.08 -1.20 20.05
CA LEU A 498 5.25 -1.97 20.44
C LEU A 498 6.50 -1.38 19.82
N THR A 499 7.60 -1.38 20.58
CA THR A 499 8.92 -1.07 20.07
C THR A 499 9.74 -2.34 19.88
N VAL A 500 10.17 -2.61 18.65
CA VAL A 500 11.08 -3.68 18.28
C VAL A 500 12.31 -3.04 17.66
N LYS A 501 13.42 -2.98 18.42
CA LYS A 501 14.62 -2.18 18.09
C LYS A 501 14.27 -0.71 17.83
N ASN A 502 14.47 -0.22 16.61
CA ASN A 502 14.19 1.15 16.17
C ASN A 502 12.80 1.32 15.52
N TRP A 503 12.04 0.23 15.37
CA TRP A 503 10.67 0.30 14.85
C TRP A 503 9.68 0.41 16.00
N THR A 504 8.74 1.35 15.89
CA THR A 504 7.63 1.52 16.84
C THR A 504 6.31 1.54 16.10
N GLY A 505 5.34 0.73 16.54
CA GLY A 505 4.06 0.63 15.87
C GLY A 505 3.21 -0.54 16.33
N CYS A 506 2.19 -0.88 15.55
CA CYS A 506 1.28 -1.99 15.86
C CYS A 506 1.02 -2.91 14.66
N GLY A 507 0.51 -4.10 14.95
CA GLY A 507 0.03 -5.05 13.96
C GLY A 507 -1.43 -5.35 14.24
N TYR A 508 -2.28 -5.36 13.22
CA TYR A 508 -3.70 -5.65 13.34
C TYR A 508 -4.23 -6.49 12.18
N ILE A 509 -5.25 -7.29 12.44
CA ILE A 509 -5.95 -8.12 11.46
C ILE A 509 -7.32 -7.50 11.22
N ASP A 510 -7.61 -7.06 10.00
CA ASP A 510 -8.92 -6.60 9.57
C ASP A 510 -9.64 -7.71 8.81
N ARG A 511 -10.67 -8.31 9.40
CA ARG A 511 -11.33 -9.53 8.88
C ARG A 511 -12.80 -9.28 8.56
N ASP A 512 -13.23 -9.69 7.37
CA ASP A 512 -14.66 -9.88 7.05
C ASP A 512 -15.17 -11.16 7.73
N PRO A 513 -16.10 -11.07 8.71
CA PRO A 513 -16.60 -12.23 9.44
C PRO A 513 -17.46 -13.18 8.58
N THR A 514 -17.88 -12.77 7.39
CA THR A 514 -18.71 -13.57 6.48
C THR A 514 -17.86 -14.52 5.65
N THR A 515 -16.69 -14.07 5.22
CA THR A 515 -15.81 -14.80 4.29
C THR A 515 -14.50 -15.23 4.92
N ASN A 516 -14.17 -14.73 6.11
CA ASN A 516 -12.84 -14.82 6.73
C ASN A 516 -11.69 -14.26 5.87
N ALA A 517 -12.00 -13.52 4.79
CA ALA A 517 -11.00 -12.74 4.09
C ALA A 517 -10.47 -11.65 5.03
N ALA A 518 -9.16 -11.55 5.14
CA ALA A 518 -8.54 -10.63 6.09
C ALA A 518 -7.29 -9.95 5.54
N GLY A 519 -7.11 -8.68 5.92
CA GLY A 519 -5.85 -7.96 5.80
C GLY A 519 -5.02 -8.12 7.06
N TYR A 520 -3.77 -8.54 6.92
CA TYR A 520 -2.79 -8.62 8.00
C TYR A 520 -1.86 -7.41 7.87
N ILE A 521 -2.11 -6.39 8.68
CA ILE A 521 -1.56 -5.05 8.47
C ILE A 521 -0.61 -4.68 9.60
N ILE A 522 0.47 -3.97 9.27
CA ILE A 522 1.33 -3.28 10.23
C ILE A 522 1.15 -1.76 10.09
N SER A 523 1.39 -1.01 11.17
CA SER A 523 1.35 0.45 11.18
C SER A 523 2.21 1.02 10.05
N GLY A 524 1.67 2.03 9.35
CA GLY A 524 2.16 2.47 8.04
C GLY A 524 1.33 1.94 6.86
N GLY A 525 0.38 1.03 7.10
CA GLY A 525 -0.60 0.57 6.11
C GLY A 525 -0.12 -0.53 5.17
N TRP A 526 0.92 -1.26 5.57
CA TRP A 526 1.51 -2.35 4.79
C TRP A 526 0.80 -3.66 5.14
N ALA A 527 0.35 -4.41 4.13
CA ALA A 527 -0.16 -5.77 4.32
C ALA A 527 1.01 -6.74 4.10
N GLY A 528 1.89 -6.80 5.10
CA GLY A 528 3.26 -7.20 4.88
C GLY A 528 4.16 -7.19 6.12
N GLY A 529 5.46 -7.33 5.86
CA GLY A 529 6.51 -7.36 6.87
C GLY A 529 7.68 -6.46 6.51
N SER A 530 8.44 -6.06 7.54
CA SER A 530 9.60 -5.18 7.40
C SER A 530 10.72 -5.60 8.33
N THR A 531 11.96 -5.40 7.90
CA THR A 531 13.15 -5.55 8.76
C THR A 531 13.20 -4.45 9.83
N VAL A 532 13.90 -4.72 10.94
CA VAL A 532 14.10 -3.81 12.08
C VAL A 532 15.59 -3.78 12.50
N GLY A 533 16.17 -2.59 12.73
CA GLY A 533 17.56 -2.39 13.17
C GLY A 533 18.33 -1.24 12.49
N GLU A 534 19.66 -1.20 12.67
CA GLU A 534 20.56 -0.19 12.04
C GLU A 534 20.52 -0.23 10.50
N ASP A 535 20.31 -1.42 9.91
CA ASP A 535 20.03 -1.62 8.48
C ASP A 535 18.52 -1.53 8.14
N GLY A 536 17.70 -1.19 9.14
CA GLY A 536 16.24 -1.24 9.14
C GLY A 536 15.62 0.08 9.55
N GLY A 537 16.19 1.21 9.12
CA GLY A 537 15.64 2.56 9.32
C GLY A 537 14.14 2.57 9.06
N THR A 538 13.40 3.20 9.96
CA THR A 538 11.93 3.19 10.08
C THR A 538 11.25 3.05 8.73
N ALA A 539 10.72 1.85 8.45
CA ALA A 539 9.68 1.66 7.45
C ALA A 539 8.37 2.27 7.98
N GLY A 540 8.40 3.56 8.29
CA GLY A 540 7.22 4.36 8.49
C GLY A 540 6.59 4.57 7.13
N GLY A 541 5.48 3.87 6.88
CA GLY A 541 4.49 4.43 5.96
C GLY A 541 4.11 5.86 6.43
N PRO A 542 3.46 6.66 5.58
CA PRO A 542 3.23 8.08 5.84
C PRO A 542 2.37 8.20 7.11
N GLY A 543 3.00 8.57 8.23
CA GLY A 543 2.30 8.68 9.51
C GLY A 543 3.15 8.52 10.77
N THR A 544 4.33 7.90 10.73
CA THR A 544 5.14 7.69 11.95
C THR A 544 6.65 7.88 11.76
N GLY A 545 7.05 8.94 11.06
CA GLY A 545 8.33 9.54 11.44
C GLY A 545 8.21 10.02 12.89
N PRO A 546 9.22 9.82 13.76
CA PRO A 546 9.21 10.48 15.05
C PRO A 546 9.07 11.98 14.75
N THR A 547 8.00 12.59 15.26
CA THR A 547 7.79 14.04 15.27
C THR A 547 8.75 14.72 16.26
N GLU A 548 10.01 14.30 16.28
CA GLU A 548 11.09 14.81 17.15
C GLU A 548 12.26 15.39 16.34
N GLY A 549 12.02 15.77 15.09
CA GLY A 549 12.88 16.68 14.31
C GLY A 549 12.27 18.09 14.12
N ASP A 550 10.95 18.23 14.31
CA ASP A 550 10.31 19.53 14.45
C ASP A 550 10.66 20.12 15.82
N PRO A 551 10.84 21.45 15.94
CA PRO A 551 10.43 22.47 14.95
C PRO A 551 11.55 23.17 14.15
N VAL A 552 12.82 22.73 14.16
CA VAL A 552 13.92 23.49 13.53
C VAL A 552 14.38 22.88 12.21
N ASN A 553 14.22 23.63 11.12
CA ASN A 553 14.79 23.36 9.81
C ASN A 553 16.33 23.37 9.89
N ILE A 554 16.97 22.22 9.70
CA ILE A 554 18.42 22.06 9.83
C ILE A 554 19.23 22.64 8.65
N ALA A 555 18.64 22.76 7.46
CA ALA A 555 19.35 23.26 6.28
C ALA A 555 19.50 24.79 6.26
N ASN A 556 18.49 25.52 6.75
CA ASN A 556 18.52 26.97 6.80
C ASN A 556 18.47 27.55 8.22
N GLY A 557 18.11 26.77 9.24
CA GLY A 557 17.98 27.21 10.63
C GLY A 557 16.62 27.80 11.00
N ASN A 558 15.57 27.59 10.19
CA ASN A 558 14.25 28.15 10.44
C ASN A 558 13.45 27.34 11.45
N LEU A 559 13.05 27.95 12.57
CA LEU A 559 12.02 27.40 13.43
C LEU A 559 10.64 27.53 12.75
N PHE A 560 10.05 26.41 12.32
CA PHE A 560 8.68 26.32 11.81
C PHE A 560 7.84 25.39 12.68
N HIS A 561 6.69 25.87 13.17
CA HIS A 561 5.90 25.13 14.16
C HIS A 561 4.40 25.30 13.91
N THR A 562 3.60 24.25 14.16
CA THR A 562 2.14 24.29 13.94
C THR A 562 1.38 24.05 15.23
N GLU A 563 0.28 24.78 15.43
CA GLU A 563 -0.67 24.62 16.53
C GLU A 563 -2.08 24.40 15.99
N ASP A 564 -2.75 23.37 16.51
CA ASP A 564 -4.15 23.08 16.20
C ASP A 564 -5.04 23.63 17.32
N ASP A 565 -5.68 24.78 17.08
CA ASP A 565 -6.53 25.42 18.07
C ASP A 565 -7.97 24.88 18.00
N LEU A 566 -8.66 25.02 16.87
CA LEU A 566 -10.09 24.70 16.79
C LEU A 566 -10.40 23.87 15.55
N SER A 567 -11.21 22.82 15.69
CA SER A 567 -11.82 22.10 14.56
C SER A 567 -13.25 21.75 14.89
N VAL A 568 -14.20 22.26 14.11
CA VAL A 568 -15.63 22.03 14.31
C VAL A 568 -16.21 21.36 13.06
N PRO A 569 -16.80 20.16 13.19
CA PRO A 569 -17.49 19.52 12.08
C PRO A 569 -18.63 20.40 11.56
N ALA A 570 -18.71 20.55 10.24
CA ALA A 570 -19.81 21.23 9.54
C ALA A 570 -20.21 20.45 8.28
N ILE A 571 -21.33 20.82 7.67
CA ILE A 571 -21.79 20.19 6.43
C ILE A 571 -20.76 20.46 5.32
N GLY A 572 -20.25 19.41 4.67
CA GLY A 572 -19.23 19.53 3.62
C GLY A 572 -17.81 19.64 4.18
N MET A 573 -17.43 20.83 4.66
CA MET A 573 -16.06 21.14 5.10
C MET A 573 -16.04 21.58 6.57
N PRO A 574 -15.14 21.06 7.43
CA PRO A 574 -15.01 21.53 8.80
C PRO A 574 -14.41 22.95 8.85
N ILE A 575 -14.80 23.73 9.85
CA ILE A 575 -14.14 25.01 10.14
C ILE A 575 -12.97 24.74 11.08
N THR A 576 -11.78 25.11 10.65
CA THR A 576 -10.52 24.81 11.36
C THR A 576 -9.70 26.08 11.56
N ILE A 577 -9.18 26.28 12.77
CA ILE A 577 -8.19 27.30 13.10
C ILE A 577 -6.91 26.58 13.49
N LYS A 578 -5.91 26.66 12.63
CA LYS A 578 -4.53 26.25 12.88
C LYS A 578 -3.62 27.48 12.78
N ARG A 579 -2.63 27.59 13.67
CA ARG A 579 -1.60 28.64 13.63
C ARG A 579 -0.27 28.05 13.19
N TYR A 580 0.49 28.82 12.41
CA TYR A 580 1.79 28.42 11.87
C TYR A 580 2.82 29.47 12.24
N TYR A 581 3.87 29.08 12.96
CA TYR A 581 4.99 29.94 13.32
C TYR A 581 6.14 29.76 12.34
N ASN A 582 6.80 30.85 11.95
CA ASN A 582 7.98 30.85 11.09
C ASN A 582 8.98 31.93 11.55
N SER A 583 10.15 31.50 12.07
CA SER A 583 11.17 32.44 12.61
C SER A 583 11.93 33.26 11.57
N MET A 584 11.85 32.89 10.30
CA MET A 584 12.56 33.58 9.21
C MET A 584 11.70 34.59 8.46
N VAL A 585 10.40 34.61 8.72
CA VAL A 585 9.48 35.54 8.07
C VAL A 585 9.17 36.67 9.05
N ASP A 586 9.54 37.89 8.67
CA ASP A 586 9.13 39.10 9.37
C ASP A 586 7.67 39.43 9.03
N TYR A 587 6.75 38.60 9.52
CA TYR A 587 5.31 38.76 9.37
C TYR A 587 4.68 39.04 10.73
N ASN A 588 3.99 40.17 10.84
CA ASN A 588 3.23 40.53 12.04
C ASN A 588 1.73 40.39 11.79
N GLY A 589 1.25 39.15 11.87
CA GLY A 589 -0.13 38.78 11.54
C GLY A 589 -1.15 38.97 12.67
N PRO A 590 -2.39 38.51 12.48
CA PRO A 590 -3.44 38.55 13.51
C PRO A 590 -3.10 37.80 14.81
N PHE A 591 -2.18 36.83 14.75
CA PHE A 591 -1.67 36.09 15.91
C PHE A 591 -0.28 36.56 16.38
N GLY A 592 0.20 37.71 15.88
CA GLY A 592 1.48 38.30 16.29
C GLY A 592 2.65 37.98 15.35
N HIS A 593 3.86 38.31 15.80
CA HIS A 593 5.08 38.11 15.01
C HIS A 593 5.36 36.64 14.73
N GLY A 594 5.68 36.33 13.47
CA GLY A 594 6.00 35.00 12.97
C GLY A 594 4.78 34.09 12.79
N TRP A 595 3.57 34.48 13.22
CA TRP A 595 2.39 33.61 13.21
C TRP A 595 1.41 33.94 12.07
N SER A 596 1.16 32.97 11.18
CA SER A 596 0.01 32.95 10.24
C SER A 596 -1.04 31.93 10.70
N TYR A 597 -2.19 31.85 10.00
CA TYR A 597 -3.24 30.90 10.34
C TYR A 597 -4.08 30.47 9.14
N THR A 598 -4.88 29.41 9.31
CA THR A 598 -5.67 28.75 8.26
C THR A 598 -6.42 29.69 7.30
N TYR A 599 -6.94 30.83 7.77
CA TYR A 599 -7.70 31.78 6.93
C TYR A 599 -6.97 33.09 6.65
N ASP A 600 -5.63 33.12 6.80
CA ASP A 600 -4.78 34.25 6.41
C ASP A 600 -4.50 34.30 4.90
N GLU A 601 -5.36 33.65 4.12
CA GLU A 601 -5.24 33.54 2.68
C GLU A 601 -5.52 34.88 2.00
N LYS A 602 -4.69 35.21 1.00
CA LYS A 602 -4.90 36.40 0.16
C LYS A 602 -4.29 36.28 -1.23
N ILE A 603 -4.84 37.05 -2.16
CA ILE A 603 -4.28 37.27 -3.49
C ILE A 603 -3.70 38.68 -3.56
N ILE A 604 -2.45 38.81 -4.02
CA ILE A 604 -1.82 40.09 -4.33
C ILE A 604 -1.58 40.14 -5.82
N GLU A 605 -2.12 41.14 -6.50
CA GLU A 605 -1.83 41.39 -7.91
C GLU A 605 -0.62 42.32 -8.05
N ASP A 606 0.36 41.90 -8.85
CA ASP A 606 1.51 42.71 -9.20
C ASP A 606 1.10 43.80 -10.21
N PRO A 607 1.32 45.09 -9.91
CA PRO A 607 0.91 46.18 -10.79
C PRO A 607 1.76 46.32 -12.07
N GLU A 608 2.93 45.70 -12.15
CA GLU A 608 3.84 45.81 -13.29
C GLU A 608 3.56 44.77 -14.38
N ASP A 609 3.41 43.50 -13.99
CA ASP A 609 3.24 42.37 -14.91
C ASP A 609 1.87 41.68 -14.81
N GLU A 610 0.99 42.18 -13.93
CA GLU A 610 -0.33 41.64 -13.65
C GLU A 610 -0.31 40.16 -13.23
N SER A 611 0.81 39.65 -12.71
CA SER A 611 0.88 38.34 -12.07
C SER A 611 0.12 38.33 -10.74
N LEU A 612 -0.34 37.14 -10.34
CA LEU A 612 -1.09 36.98 -9.09
C LEU A 612 -0.29 36.15 -8.11
N THR A 613 0.00 36.72 -6.94
CA THR A 613 0.63 36.02 -5.83
C THR A 613 -0.44 35.53 -4.86
N TYR A 614 -0.61 34.23 -4.77
CA TYR A 614 -1.43 33.59 -3.74
C TYR A 614 -0.57 33.33 -2.50
N ILE A 615 -1.01 33.90 -1.38
CA ILE A 615 -0.47 33.62 -0.05
C ILE A 615 -1.47 32.70 0.63
N ALA A 616 -1.05 31.47 0.92
CA ALA A 616 -1.85 30.46 1.61
C ALA A 616 -1.87 30.71 3.14
N GLY A 617 -2.81 30.09 3.85
CA GLY A 617 -2.96 30.27 5.30
C GLY A 617 -1.74 29.82 6.13
N ASP A 618 -0.98 28.86 5.64
CA ASP A 618 0.30 28.44 6.22
C ASP A 618 1.48 29.40 5.90
N GLY A 619 1.21 30.50 5.19
CA GLY A 619 2.20 31.48 4.77
C GLY A 619 2.91 31.13 3.46
N GLY A 620 2.55 30.02 2.80
CA GLY A 620 3.11 29.64 1.51
C GLY A 620 2.83 30.70 0.44
N ILE A 621 3.85 31.07 -0.36
CA ILE A 621 3.76 32.10 -1.39
C ILE A 621 3.86 31.45 -2.78
N PHE A 622 2.83 31.64 -3.60
CA PHE A 622 2.72 31.01 -4.91
C PHE A 622 2.42 32.04 -6.00
N ILE A 623 3.31 32.15 -6.99
CA ILE A 623 3.20 33.16 -8.05
C ILE A 623 2.60 32.53 -9.31
N TYR A 624 1.49 33.09 -9.77
CA TYR A 624 0.78 32.74 -11.00
C TYR A 624 1.08 33.78 -12.08
N THR A 625 1.88 33.42 -13.07
CA THR A 625 2.29 34.34 -14.14
C THR A 625 1.20 34.47 -15.20
N LYS A 626 0.88 35.70 -15.61
CA LYS A 626 -0.13 35.94 -16.65
C LYS A 626 0.38 35.53 -18.05
N ASN A 627 -0.41 34.75 -18.76
CA ASN A 627 -0.17 34.37 -20.15
C ASN A 627 -0.72 35.44 -21.12
N PRO A 628 -0.23 35.48 -22.38
CA PRO A 628 -0.72 36.42 -23.40
C PRO A 628 -2.22 36.31 -23.71
N ASP A 629 -2.85 35.15 -23.45
CA ASP A 629 -4.27 34.90 -23.64
C ASP A 629 -5.14 35.35 -22.44
N GLY A 630 -4.51 35.94 -21.41
CA GLY A 630 -5.17 36.39 -20.19
C GLY A 630 -5.38 35.29 -19.12
N THR A 631 -4.99 34.05 -19.40
CA THR A 631 -4.99 32.97 -18.40
C THR A 631 -3.76 33.04 -17.50
N PHE A 632 -3.73 32.30 -16.40
CA PHE A 632 -2.60 32.29 -15.48
C PHE A 632 -1.86 30.94 -15.51
N LYS A 633 -0.55 31.00 -15.75
CA LYS A 633 0.36 29.87 -15.62
C LYS A 633 0.66 29.63 -14.14
N ARG A 634 0.28 28.45 -13.64
CA ARG A 634 0.55 28.01 -12.26
C ARG A 634 2.04 27.71 -12.04
N PRO A 635 2.55 27.88 -10.81
CA PRO A 635 3.91 27.48 -10.45
C PRO A 635 4.08 25.94 -10.48
N PRO A 636 5.31 25.42 -10.72
CA PRO A 636 5.59 23.99 -10.68
C PRO A 636 5.14 23.36 -9.35
N GLY A 637 4.59 22.14 -9.39
CA GLY A 637 4.12 21.42 -8.20
C GLY A 637 2.70 21.81 -7.72
N MET A 638 2.14 22.93 -8.18
CA MET A 638 0.76 23.32 -7.86
C MET A 638 -0.24 22.80 -8.87
N TYR A 639 -1.41 22.37 -8.37
CA TYR A 639 -2.53 21.87 -9.18
C TYR A 639 -3.76 22.78 -9.17
N SER A 640 -3.77 23.82 -8.33
CA SER A 640 -4.86 24.78 -8.30
C SER A 640 -4.78 25.76 -9.48
N MET A 641 -5.96 26.16 -9.99
CA MET A 641 -6.12 27.11 -11.08
C MET A 641 -6.61 28.43 -10.50
N LEU A 642 -5.87 29.51 -10.72
CA LEU A 642 -6.27 30.84 -10.31
C LEU A 642 -6.85 31.61 -11.50
N THR A 643 -8.05 32.17 -11.32
CA THR A 643 -8.77 32.96 -12.34
C THR A 643 -9.11 34.33 -11.77
N LYS A 644 -9.01 35.37 -12.61
CA LYS A 644 -9.46 36.73 -12.29
C LYS A 644 -10.83 36.97 -12.93
N GLU A 645 -11.79 37.41 -12.13
CA GLU A 645 -13.18 37.67 -12.50
C GLU A 645 -13.55 39.14 -12.20
N GLU A 646 -14.72 39.62 -12.68
CA GLU A 646 -15.17 41.01 -12.41
C GLU A 646 -15.36 41.29 -10.91
N THR A 647 -15.72 40.26 -10.13
CA THR A 647 -16.02 40.36 -8.70
C THR A 647 -14.84 40.01 -7.79
N GLY A 648 -13.69 39.61 -8.35
CA GLY A 648 -12.50 39.25 -7.58
C GLY A 648 -11.70 38.10 -8.20
N PHE A 649 -11.25 37.14 -7.38
CA PHE A 649 -10.41 36.03 -7.83
C PHE A 649 -10.97 34.69 -7.36
N VAL A 650 -10.77 33.65 -8.17
CA VAL A 650 -11.18 32.28 -7.83
C VAL A 650 -9.99 31.35 -7.96
N LEU A 651 -9.56 30.78 -6.83
CA LEU A 651 -8.58 29.71 -6.77
C LEU A 651 -9.31 28.37 -6.68
N LYS A 652 -9.25 27.58 -7.73
CA LYS A 652 -9.89 26.26 -7.80
C LYS A 652 -8.88 25.15 -7.61
N GLU A 653 -9.03 24.37 -6.55
CA GLU A 653 -8.19 23.22 -6.24
C GLU A 653 -8.52 21.99 -7.11
N ARG A 654 -7.61 20.99 -7.12
CA ARG A 654 -7.78 19.74 -7.88
C ARG A 654 -8.99 18.91 -7.40
N ASN A 655 -9.31 18.97 -6.11
CA ASN A 655 -10.45 18.28 -5.48
C ASN A 655 -11.81 18.97 -5.81
N GLY A 656 -11.80 20.09 -6.54
CA GLY A 656 -13.00 20.86 -6.91
C GLY A 656 -13.39 21.95 -5.93
N THR A 657 -12.72 22.09 -4.79
CA THR A 657 -12.92 23.19 -3.83
C THR A 657 -12.49 24.52 -4.46
N GLN A 658 -13.24 25.58 -4.18
CA GLN A 658 -13.00 26.92 -4.68
C GLN A 658 -12.83 27.89 -3.52
N HIS A 659 -11.71 28.62 -3.52
CA HIS A 659 -11.45 29.73 -2.63
C HIS A 659 -11.72 31.01 -3.42
N ILE A 660 -12.68 31.80 -2.95
CA ILE A 660 -13.17 32.98 -3.65
C ILE A 660 -12.71 34.21 -2.89
N PHE A 661 -12.02 35.10 -3.59
CA PHE A 661 -11.45 36.33 -3.06
C PHE A 661 -12.15 37.55 -3.65
N ASP A 662 -12.26 38.63 -2.90
CA ASP A 662 -12.76 39.91 -3.42
C ASP A 662 -11.74 40.62 -4.33
N THR A 663 -12.12 41.78 -4.88
CA THR A 663 -11.22 42.61 -5.71
C THR A 663 -10.02 43.17 -4.97
N ALA A 664 -10.03 43.16 -3.63
CA ALA A 664 -8.90 43.56 -2.80
C ALA A 664 -8.04 42.34 -2.39
N GLY A 665 -8.36 41.14 -2.89
CA GLY A 665 -7.62 39.91 -2.64
C GLY A 665 -7.94 39.23 -1.32
N LYS A 666 -9.01 39.61 -0.61
CA LYS A 666 -9.39 38.98 0.67
C LYS A 666 -10.30 37.79 0.45
N LEU A 667 -10.05 36.69 1.17
CA LEU A 667 -10.89 35.49 1.13
C LEU A 667 -12.32 35.81 1.59
N THR A 668 -13.32 35.57 0.75
CA THR A 668 -14.74 35.85 1.05
C THR A 668 -15.58 34.59 1.20
N SER A 669 -15.20 33.50 0.52
CA SER A 669 -15.85 32.20 0.70
C SER A 669 -14.97 31.03 0.27
N ILE A 670 -15.23 29.87 0.86
CA ILE A 670 -14.73 28.58 0.38
C ILE A 670 -15.94 27.71 0.03
N VAL A 671 -15.96 27.17 -1.18
CA VAL A 671 -17.09 26.39 -1.73
C VAL A 671 -16.60 24.99 -2.11
N ASP A 672 -17.23 23.95 -1.57
CA ASP A 672 -16.91 22.58 -1.96
C ASP A 672 -17.56 22.19 -3.32
N ARG A 673 -17.22 21.00 -3.82
CA ARG A 673 -17.78 20.48 -5.09
C ARG A 673 -19.30 20.27 -5.09
N ASN A 674 -19.93 20.23 -3.92
CA ASN A 674 -21.37 20.02 -3.73
C ASN A 674 -22.11 21.35 -3.54
N GLY A 675 -21.40 22.49 -3.53
CA GLY A 675 -21.96 23.83 -3.32
C GLY A 675 -22.10 24.23 -1.86
N ASN A 676 -21.61 23.42 -0.90
CA ASN A 676 -21.58 23.83 0.50
C ASN A 676 -20.57 24.97 0.66
N THR A 677 -21.02 26.09 1.23
CA THR A 677 -20.27 27.34 1.24
C THR A 677 -19.97 27.81 2.66
N ILE A 678 -18.69 27.99 2.98
CA ILE A 678 -18.23 28.75 4.15
C ILE A 678 -18.06 30.20 3.71
N THR A 679 -18.57 31.15 4.50
CA THR A 679 -18.49 32.59 4.19
C THR A 679 -17.69 33.34 5.26
N PHE A 680 -16.94 34.34 4.82
CA PHE A 680 -16.03 35.14 5.65
C PHE A 680 -16.44 36.60 5.62
N THR A 681 -16.71 37.20 6.78
CA THR A 681 -17.13 38.59 6.91
C THR A 681 -16.07 39.41 7.61
N TYR A 682 -15.73 40.57 7.04
CA TYR A 682 -14.67 41.45 7.53
C TYR A 682 -15.23 42.79 8.01
N THR A 683 -14.60 43.35 9.04
CA THR A 683 -14.71 44.76 9.42
C THR A 683 -13.37 45.43 9.15
N GLY A 684 -13.31 46.28 8.11
CA GLY A 684 -12.04 46.84 7.63
C GLY A 684 -11.12 45.73 7.11
N THR A 685 -9.97 45.52 7.76
CA THR A 685 -9.02 44.44 7.43
C THR A 685 -9.23 43.16 8.25
N ASN A 686 -10.03 43.20 9.30
CA ASN A 686 -10.10 42.12 10.29
C ASN A 686 -11.26 41.17 9.95
N LEU A 687 -10.98 39.87 9.90
CA LEU A 687 -11.99 38.83 9.76
C LEU A 687 -12.77 38.72 11.08
N THR A 688 -14.06 39.08 11.09
CA THR A 688 -14.88 39.12 12.32
C THR A 688 -15.83 37.95 12.46
N THR A 689 -16.24 37.34 11.34
CA THR A 689 -17.21 36.23 11.36
C THR A 689 -16.90 35.20 10.29
N ILE A 690 -16.97 33.92 10.66
CA ILE A 690 -16.95 32.78 9.74
C ILE A 690 -18.28 32.06 9.87
N THR A 691 -19.04 31.94 8.79
CA THR A 691 -20.37 31.30 8.80
C THR A 691 -20.34 30.03 7.98
N ASP A 692 -20.74 28.93 8.60
CA ASP A 692 -20.78 27.61 7.96
C ASP A 692 -22.01 27.43 7.06
N PRO A 693 -22.08 26.34 6.27
CA PRO A 693 -23.19 26.10 5.34
C PRO A 693 -24.56 25.92 6.02
N SER A 694 -24.59 25.65 7.33
CA SER A 694 -25.81 25.53 8.13
C SER A 694 -26.23 26.85 8.78
N GLY A 695 -25.48 27.93 8.60
CA GLY A 695 -25.72 29.25 9.18
C GLY A 695 -25.18 29.42 10.60
N ARG A 696 -24.32 28.51 11.08
CA ARG A 696 -23.65 28.65 12.38
C ARG A 696 -22.47 29.59 12.25
N GLU A 697 -22.34 30.52 13.20
CA GLU A 697 -21.33 31.58 13.16
C GLU A 697 -20.22 31.37 14.18
N PHE A 698 -18.99 31.61 13.74
CA PHE A 698 -17.80 31.77 14.58
C PHE A 698 -17.53 33.26 14.67
N THR A 699 -17.32 33.76 15.88
CA THR A 699 -17.02 35.19 16.09
C THR A 699 -15.57 35.35 16.50
N ILE A 700 -14.91 36.33 15.88
CA ILE A 700 -13.50 36.65 16.13
C ILE A 700 -13.42 38.08 16.64
N SER A 701 -12.76 38.26 17.78
CA SER A 701 -12.56 39.56 18.41
C SER A 701 -11.09 39.94 18.44
N TYR A 702 -10.81 41.24 18.36
CA TYR A 702 -9.47 41.79 18.24
C TYR A 702 -9.20 42.83 19.34
N ASN A 703 -7.93 43.02 19.68
CA ASN A 703 -7.48 44.17 20.46
C ASN A 703 -7.20 45.41 19.58
N ASP A 704 -6.80 46.52 20.21
CA ASP A 704 -6.50 47.79 19.52
C ASP A 704 -5.31 47.70 18.53
N ASN A 705 -4.45 46.67 18.65
CA ASN A 705 -3.33 46.40 17.74
C ASN A 705 -3.71 45.43 16.59
N ASN A 706 -5.01 45.16 16.40
CA ASN A 706 -5.52 44.18 15.43
C ASN A 706 -5.00 42.74 15.65
N LYS A 707 -4.77 42.35 16.91
CA LYS A 707 -4.49 40.95 17.27
C LYS A 707 -5.74 40.23 17.74
N ILE A 708 -5.93 38.99 17.30
CA ILE A 708 -7.07 38.15 17.70
C ILE A 708 -6.93 37.85 19.19
N ILE A 709 -7.90 38.26 20.01
CA ILE A 709 -7.93 37.98 21.45
C ILE A 709 -8.92 36.88 21.83
N SER A 710 -9.90 36.61 20.98
CA SER A 710 -10.81 35.48 21.18
C SER A 710 -11.47 35.01 19.90
N ILE A 711 -11.63 33.69 19.79
CA ILE A 711 -12.44 33.01 18.78
C ILE A 711 -13.49 32.18 19.50
N THR A 712 -14.77 32.46 19.23
CA THR A 712 -15.89 31.73 19.81
C THR A 712 -16.61 30.94 18.72
N ALA A 713 -16.57 29.61 18.86
CA ALA A 713 -17.34 28.68 18.04
C ALA A 713 -18.81 28.60 18.51
N PRO A 714 -19.71 28.08 17.66
CA PRO A 714 -21.07 27.74 18.07
C PRO A 714 -21.09 26.79 19.27
N GLY A 715 -21.91 27.08 20.29
CA GLY A 715 -22.02 26.25 21.51
C GLY A 715 -21.05 26.63 22.64
N ASP A 716 -20.65 27.91 22.72
CA ASP A 716 -19.79 28.50 23.76
C ASP A 716 -18.36 27.91 23.85
N ASN A 717 -17.89 27.24 22.79
CA ASN A 717 -16.49 26.81 22.69
C ASN A 717 -15.61 28.02 22.34
N THR A 718 -15.05 28.66 23.37
CA THR A 718 -14.24 29.88 23.24
C THR A 718 -12.77 29.60 23.48
N TRP A 719 -11.92 30.07 22.57
CA TRP A 719 -10.48 30.16 22.73
C TRP A 719 -10.09 31.60 22.97
N THR A 720 -9.12 31.82 23.85
CA THR A 720 -8.61 33.16 24.19
C THR A 720 -7.11 33.25 24.01
N TYR A 721 -6.65 34.41 23.56
CA TYR A 721 -5.27 34.68 23.16
C TYR A 721 -4.80 35.95 23.87
N THR A 722 -3.59 35.90 24.43
CA THR A 722 -3.02 37.02 25.21
C THR A 722 -1.64 37.38 24.70
N TYR A 723 -1.29 38.67 24.77
CA TYR A 723 -0.12 39.23 24.10
C TYR A 723 0.70 40.10 25.05
N ASP A 724 2.02 40.14 24.85
CA ASP A 724 2.90 41.19 25.33
C ASP A 724 3.35 42.03 24.13
N GLY A 725 2.86 43.28 24.06
CA GLY A 725 2.92 44.04 22.81
C GLY A 725 2.20 43.33 21.67
N ASP A 726 2.96 42.91 20.66
CA ASP A 726 2.45 42.17 19.49
C ASP A 726 2.81 40.68 19.52
N ASP A 727 3.52 40.20 20.56
CA ASP A 727 3.94 38.80 20.69
C ASP A 727 2.89 37.98 21.44
N LEU A 728 2.48 36.85 20.85
CA LEU A 728 1.47 35.96 21.45
C LEU A 728 2.08 35.14 22.58
N ILE A 729 1.78 35.49 23.83
CA ILE A 729 2.37 34.87 25.02
C ILE A 729 1.55 33.74 25.62
N SER A 730 0.24 33.65 25.34
CA SER A 730 -0.56 32.52 25.82
C SER A 730 -1.86 32.32 25.03
N VAL A 731 -2.23 31.04 24.89
CA VAL A 731 -3.47 30.57 24.28
C VAL A 731 -4.17 29.62 25.25
N THR A 732 -5.45 29.87 25.53
CA THR A 732 -6.26 29.06 26.43
C THR A 732 -7.52 28.57 25.73
N ASN A 733 -7.77 27.27 25.81
CA ASN A 733 -8.96 26.65 25.23
C ASN A 733 -10.18 26.69 26.19
N ASN A 734 -11.32 26.23 25.71
CA ASN A 734 -12.56 26.21 26.48
C ASN A 734 -12.52 25.29 27.74
N ALA A 735 -11.59 24.33 27.78
CA ALA A 735 -11.36 23.45 28.93
C ALA A 735 -10.40 24.07 29.96
N GLY A 736 -9.88 25.28 29.71
CA GLY A 736 -8.91 25.96 30.57
C GLY A 736 -7.47 25.49 30.41
N GLN A 737 -7.20 24.61 29.43
CA GLN A 737 -5.83 24.20 29.11
C GLN A 737 -5.12 25.37 28.43
N THR A 738 -3.91 25.68 28.89
CA THR A 738 -3.17 26.86 28.48
C THR A 738 -1.80 26.48 27.92
N ILE A 739 -1.51 26.96 26.72
CA ILE A 739 -0.17 26.94 26.11
C ILE A 739 0.43 28.33 26.30
N SER A 740 1.70 28.40 26.70
CA SER A 740 2.41 29.68 26.92
C SER A 740 3.67 29.77 26.07
N TYR A 741 4.03 30.99 25.69
CA TYR A 741 5.19 31.28 24.85
C TYR A 741 6.02 32.42 25.47
N THR A 742 7.33 32.38 25.26
CA THR A 742 8.21 33.53 25.55
C THR A 742 9.02 33.90 24.32
N TYR A 743 9.46 35.15 24.23
CA TYR A 743 10.16 35.68 23.05
C TYR A 743 11.42 36.43 23.47
N TYR A 744 12.40 36.48 22.56
CA TYR A 744 13.53 37.38 22.64
C TYR A 744 13.12 38.81 22.26
N SER A 745 14.02 39.77 22.49
CA SER A 745 13.77 41.19 22.20
C SER A 745 13.57 41.51 20.70
N ASP A 746 13.90 40.58 19.81
CA ASP A 746 13.71 40.68 18.36
C ASP A 746 12.46 39.91 17.87
N HIS A 747 11.52 39.61 18.77
CA HIS A 747 10.24 38.93 18.51
C HIS A 747 10.37 37.47 18.07
N LYS A 748 11.55 36.84 18.24
CA LYS A 748 11.72 35.40 18.00
C LYS A 748 11.29 34.58 19.20
N LEU A 749 10.56 33.50 18.94
CA LEU A 749 10.08 32.57 19.96
C LEU A 749 11.26 31.94 20.70
N ALA A 750 11.38 32.21 22.00
CA ALA A 750 12.43 31.71 22.89
C ALA A 750 12.00 30.44 23.64
N SER A 751 10.71 30.28 23.94
CA SER A 751 10.21 29.06 24.54
C SER A 751 8.73 28.81 24.27
N ARG A 752 8.33 27.55 24.40
CA ARG A 752 6.95 27.09 24.40
C ARG A 752 6.71 26.14 25.56
N THR A 753 5.63 26.35 26.30
CA THR A 753 5.19 25.48 27.40
C THR A 753 3.79 24.95 27.12
N ASN A 754 3.62 23.63 27.10
CA ASN A 754 2.31 22.99 26.89
C ASN A 754 1.46 23.00 28.17
N ALA A 755 0.21 22.52 28.06
CA ALA A 755 -0.75 22.53 29.18
C ALA A 755 -0.35 21.60 30.34
N GLU A 756 0.47 20.58 30.07
CA GLU A 756 1.01 19.65 31.05
C GLU A 756 2.26 20.20 31.77
N GLY A 757 2.76 21.38 31.39
CA GLY A 757 3.93 22.05 31.97
C GLY A 757 5.26 21.69 31.31
N GLY A 758 5.26 20.84 30.28
CA GLY A 758 6.42 20.54 29.46
C GLY A 758 6.86 21.77 28.67
N THR A 759 8.13 22.16 28.84
CA THR A 759 8.69 23.35 28.20
C THR A 759 9.80 22.97 27.23
N VAL A 760 9.77 23.57 26.04
CA VAL A 760 10.83 23.54 25.04
C VAL A 760 11.38 24.95 24.89
N THR A 761 12.70 25.10 24.82
CA THR A 761 13.38 26.38 24.59
C THR A 761 14.12 26.38 23.26
N PHE A 762 14.16 27.54 22.61
CA PHE A 762 14.77 27.77 21.31
C PHE A 762 15.84 28.84 21.42
N ASP A 763 17.07 28.57 20.97
CA ASP A 763 18.17 29.54 20.93
C ASP A 763 18.56 29.83 19.47
N TYR A 764 18.87 31.10 19.15
CA TYR A 764 19.24 31.53 17.80
C TYR A 764 20.68 32.07 17.72
N TYR A 765 21.36 31.80 16.61
CA TYR A 765 22.62 32.43 16.21
C TYR A 765 22.42 33.92 15.85
N SER A 766 23.51 34.69 15.79
CA SER A 766 23.46 36.11 15.45
C SER A 766 23.02 36.42 14.01
N ASP A 767 23.01 35.43 13.11
CA ASP A 767 22.45 35.52 11.76
C ASP A 767 20.96 35.13 11.71
N GLY A 768 20.39 34.75 12.85
CA GLY A 768 18.98 34.49 13.03
C GLY A 768 18.54 33.03 12.88
N LYS A 769 19.47 32.10 12.67
CA LYS A 769 19.22 30.64 12.58
C LYS A 769 19.12 29.98 13.96
N THR A 770 18.22 29.04 14.17
CA THR A 770 18.06 28.32 15.45
C THR A 770 19.14 27.23 15.63
N HIS A 771 19.77 27.17 16.81
CA HIS A 771 20.84 26.22 17.18
C HIS A 771 20.45 25.25 18.32
N THR A 772 19.56 25.70 19.20
CA THR A 772 19.02 25.07 20.42
C THR A 772 17.65 24.37 20.35
N ASN A 773 17.48 23.05 20.52
CA ASN A 773 16.23 22.45 21.07
C ASN A 773 16.58 21.67 22.34
N LEU A 774 16.10 22.10 23.51
CA LEU A 774 16.19 21.31 24.75
C LEU A 774 14.81 20.69 25.04
N LEU A 775 14.74 19.36 25.00
CA LEU A 775 13.53 18.61 25.35
C LEU A 775 13.30 18.60 26.89
N PRO A 776 12.06 18.38 27.37
CA PRO A 776 11.69 18.47 28.80
C PRO A 776 12.45 17.54 29.76
N ASN A 777 13.17 16.55 29.21
CA ASN A 777 13.95 15.51 29.90
C ASN A 777 15.47 15.79 29.94
N GLY A 778 15.93 16.96 29.45
CA GLY A 778 17.33 17.38 29.57
C GLY A 778 18.31 16.63 28.65
N GLY A 779 17.82 15.98 27.60
CA GLY A 779 18.65 15.45 26.53
C GLY A 779 19.22 16.59 25.68
N ASP A 780 20.55 16.65 25.60
CA ASP A 780 21.28 17.67 24.87
C ASP A 780 21.71 17.11 23.49
N ILE A 781 21.23 17.70 22.39
CA ILE A 781 21.60 17.31 21.00
C ILE A 781 22.89 18.05 20.56
N SER A 782 23.55 18.78 21.46
CA SER A 782 24.63 19.73 21.17
C SER A 782 25.94 19.17 20.58
N VAL A 783 26.11 17.85 20.42
CA VAL A 783 27.40 17.29 19.99
C VAL A 783 27.54 17.12 18.46
N GLN A 784 26.45 17.12 17.68
CA GLN A 784 26.56 16.93 16.21
C GLN A 784 26.63 18.23 15.39
N LEU A 785 26.11 19.35 15.88
CA LEU A 785 26.05 20.61 15.12
C LEU A 785 27.41 21.31 14.97
N GLN A 786 28.31 21.20 15.97
CA GLN A 786 29.61 21.88 15.89
C GLN A 786 30.62 21.18 14.97
N GLN A 787 30.56 19.85 14.82
CA GLN A 787 31.45 19.13 13.90
C GLN A 787 31.07 19.31 12.42
N HIS A 788 29.79 19.58 12.12
CA HIS A 788 29.32 19.72 10.73
C HIS A 788 29.62 21.11 10.13
N PHE A 789 29.51 22.19 10.92
CA PHE A 789 29.86 23.54 10.44
C PHE A 789 31.38 23.81 10.39
N GLU A 790 32.18 23.18 11.25
CA GLU A 790 33.65 23.32 11.23
C GLU A 790 34.31 22.46 10.12
N SER A 791 33.66 21.39 9.64
CA SER A 791 34.20 20.55 8.57
C SER A 791 33.89 21.07 7.15
N ASN A 792 32.77 21.78 6.95
CA ASN A 792 32.35 22.28 5.63
C ASN A 792 32.97 23.63 5.22
N HIS A 793 33.91 24.19 5.99
CA HIS A 793 34.71 25.36 5.59
C HIS A 793 36.22 25.14 5.58
N SER A 794 36.68 23.89 5.61
CA SER A 794 38.06 23.55 5.27
C SER A 794 38.18 22.16 4.66
N ASN A 795 37.83 22.03 3.37
CA ASN A 795 38.66 21.44 2.31
C ASN A 795 37.93 21.48 0.97
#